data_AF-A0A9K3PG46-F1
#
_entry.id   AF-A0A9K3PG46-F1
#
_cell.length_a   1.000
_cell.length_b   1.000
_cell.length_c   1.000
_cell.angle_alpha   90.00
_cell.angle_beta   90.00
_cell.angle_gamma   90.00
#
_symmetry.space_group_name_H-M   'P 1'
#
loop_
_entity.id
_entity.type
_entity.pdbx_description
1 polymer ?
#
loop_
_entity_poly.entity_id
_entity_poly.type
_entity_poly.pdbx_seq_one_letter_code
_entity_poly.pdbx_strand_id
1 'polypeptide(L)'
;MKLLTTSFFLALAVDSTVLAADSNLRSASNKPRRRRLEQKEPCTLIFQETQFYDEEPDPTRDDDDESVGGRRRRHLKQASSIKEKKEWVCELSKADAAVAASNIVRIEGIDDAFIEANDIESGENTILFEGDTIEGDAMYVANSINAVIIGESEQKKAKNAKSGKSNRRRRLAAGAKTVLVVRVNNSNDGRKTSASASQLANDIFDDAVSLRTHYAACSNNQLTFNKATGKNIVNGVISVNLNSNVNNVDSSAVRTNMQNAANSLAGFDVRNAFDHVMFCIPPGSTDSGSKGWFAYAGVGSWYSVYNDNACTYVSAQMHELGHNFYLAHSNEAGETYRDQTGMMGISYAEDDTRMCFNPVKSWQLGWYADRQKDLNPATEAPFQTTLIGTAGYKASKDSGNSNERVIIRIGNAETSGGVTYDYYIGYNAQFGINADTKEGQNQVTVTKREAGTAYRTSDLVAKLSVGGKYTINKFRGTNNKLIIQFKSRVDGLQKAVVEVYFDGLQGNFPTMAPTEPCAPGEAFFELDLTLDYWAPEDNSWTLVHDLSAGQVGSGKNFARNSQSYYSECLNSATSYTWTLTDNHGDAICCSAGNGEFIGYVNGVEIFRGGSAQDFVASKAVKKFTTPGGAAPKPNPTKAPTPSPTPMPAPKPTSPPQPAPTTAPAPAPVPAAGNCAAGQTLFELDLQLDYWAPDDNSWTVTDGKGKTVLSGSSYKRNAADSKSMCVNNGEQYTFTLLDNWGDSICCQHGKGYVRGKLGGKETFSGGEGFGKSFQQKFIAGSNTTPGANPTSGSNGNCPSGKKQLVLELLFDYWAPDDNSWTLTTGTTTVDSGSNYARNAADTRTLCLDSGKTYTFSLLDKWGDSICCSHGKGFYKGTLAGKQIFSGGEGFGKEAKATFKV
;
A
#
# COMPACT_ATOMS: atom_id res chain seq x y z
N MET A 1 -24.63 -50.81 -57.76
CA MET A 1 -23.66 -51.30 -58.76
C MET A 1 -22.29 -50.70 -58.44
N LYS A 2 -21.17 -51.19 -59.02
CA LYS A 2 -19.77 -50.79 -58.69
C LYS A 2 -19.49 -49.31 -59.09
N LEU A 3 -18.64 -48.51 -58.40
CA LEU A 3 -17.17 -48.57 -58.19
C LEU A 3 -16.37 -48.54 -59.51
N LEU A 4 -15.25 -47.81 -59.70
CA LEU A 4 -14.38 -46.99 -58.81
C LEU A 4 -14.53 -45.46 -59.14
N THR A 5 -13.60 -44.49 -59.25
CA THR A 5 -12.10 -44.40 -59.26
C THR A 5 -11.62 -42.95 -58.94
N THR A 6 -10.31 -42.75 -58.71
CA THR A 6 -9.61 -41.48 -58.34
C THR A 6 -8.47 -41.10 -59.31
N SER A 7 -7.99 -39.85 -59.27
CA SER A 7 -6.59 -39.45 -59.64
C SER A 7 -6.18 -38.11 -58.99
N PHE A 8 -4.86 -37.87 -58.86
CA PHE A 8 -4.22 -36.73 -58.17
C PHE A 8 -2.77 -36.54 -58.73
N PHE A 9 -2.04 -35.49 -58.32
CA PHE A 9 -0.56 -35.30 -58.48
C PHE A 9 -0.01 -35.02 -59.91
N LEU A 10 1.14 -34.33 -60.15
CA LEU A 10 2.10 -33.59 -59.29
C LEU A 10 3.01 -32.63 -60.13
N ALA A 11 3.39 -31.49 -59.53
CA ALA A 11 4.57 -30.58 -59.70
C ALA A 11 5.21 -30.23 -61.06
N LEU A 12 5.81 -29.02 -61.06
CA LEU A 12 7.12 -28.73 -61.67
C LEU A 12 7.84 -27.66 -60.83
N ALA A 13 9.16 -27.81 -60.60
CA ALA A 13 9.99 -26.86 -59.85
C ALA A 13 11.48 -27.05 -60.19
N VAL A 14 12.23 -25.95 -60.42
CA VAL A 14 13.71 -25.96 -60.52
C VAL A 14 14.31 -24.65 -59.98
N ASP A 15 14.75 -24.71 -58.72
CA ASP A 15 16.03 -24.22 -58.16
C ASP A 15 16.63 -22.81 -58.48
N SER A 16 17.85 -22.60 -57.97
CA SER A 16 18.38 -21.32 -57.48
C SER A 16 19.75 -20.96 -58.08
N THR A 17 20.19 -19.70 -57.98
CA THR A 17 21.63 -19.38 -57.89
C THR A 17 21.90 -17.99 -57.29
N VAL A 18 23.10 -17.79 -56.75
CA VAL A 18 23.58 -16.57 -56.05
C VAL A 18 24.69 -15.91 -56.86
N LEU A 19 24.69 -14.57 -56.95
CA LEU A 19 25.81 -13.64 -57.24
C LEU A 19 25.22 -12.22 -57.11
N ALA A 20 25.89 -11.15 -56.67
CA ALA A 20 27.05 -10.97 -55.79
C ALA A 20 26.95 -9.55 -55.16
N ALA A 21 27.83 -9.19 -54.22
CA ALA A 21 27.90 -7.81 -53.73
C ALA A 21 28.56 -6.88 -54.77
N ASP A 22 28.09 -5.64 -54.85
CA ASP A 22 28.89 -4.52 -55.35
C ASP A 22 28.76 -3.32 -54.40
N SER A 23 29.77 -2.47 -54.34
CA SER A 23 29.97 -1.51 -53.25
C SER A 23 30.46 -0.15 -53.75
N ASN A 24 29.99 0.90 -53.07
CA ASN A 24 30.32 2.31 -53.28
C ASN A 24 29.79 2.96 -54.56
N LEU A 25 28.68 3.70 -54.40
CA LEU A 25 28.61 5.06 -54.94
C LEU A 25 27.78 5.94 -54.00
N ARG A 26 28.43 6.83 -53.25
CA ARG A 26 27.79 7.82 -52.39
C ARG A 26 27.45 9.08 -53.18
N SER A 27 26.20 9.52 -53.15
CA SER A 27 25.84 10.94 -53.24
C SER A 27 24.49 11.18 -52.57
N ALA A 28 24.21 12.42 -52.16
CA ALA A 28 23.16 12.71 -51.18
C ALA A 28 21.84 13.23 -51.81
N SER A 29 20.72 12.61 -51.43
CA SER A 29 19.44 13.31 -51.27
C SER A 29 18.66 12.67 -50.14
N ASN A 30 18.76 13.22 -48.93
CA ASN A 30 18.11 12.65 -47.74
C ASN A 30 16.62 13.06 -47.65
N LYS A 31 15.83 12.66 -48.65
CA LYS A 31 14.36 12.74 -48.61
C LYS A 31 13.81 11.41 -48.10
N PRO A 32 12.88 11.40 -47.12
CA PRO A 32 12.19 10.19 -46.72
C PRO A 32 11.48 9.52 -47.90
N ARG A 33 11.44 8.18 -47.92
CA ARG A 33 10.74 7.41 -48.95
C ARG A 33 9.23 7.44 -48.68
N ARG A 34 8.56 8.48 -49.17
CA ARG A 34 7.10 8.52 -49.25
C ARG A 34 6.57 7.28 -49.99
N ARG A 35 5.92 6.39 -49.26
CA ARG A 35 5.23 5.22 -49.81
C ARG A 35 3.74 5.40 -49.57
N ARG A 36 2.98 5.63 -50.64
CA ARG A 36 1.52 5.55 -50.63
C ARG A 36 1.12 4.12 -50.27
N LEU A 37 0.20 3.98 -49.33
CA LEU A 37 -0.33 2.67 -48.96
C LEU A 37 -1.44 2.26 -49.95
N GLU A 38 -1.50 0.96 -50.25
CA GLU A 38 -2.38 0.40 -51.31
C GLU A 38 -3.66 -0.22 -50.75
N GLN A 39 -3.83 -0.25 -49.42
CA GLN A 39 -4.99 -0.79 -48.73
C GLN A 39 -5.56 0.26 -47.75
N LYS A 40 -6.74 -0.01 -47.18
CA LYS A 40 -7.35 0.86 -46.16
C LYS A 40 -6.84 0.41 -44.80
N GLU A 41 -6.07 1.26 -44.14
CA GLU A 41 -5.39 0.92 -42.88
C GLU A 41 -6.35 0.99 -41.69
N PRO A 42 -6.62 -0.11 -40.97
CA PRO A 42 -7.46 -0.12 -39.77
C PRO A 42 -6.68 0.38 -38.56
N CYS A 43 -6.93 1.64 -38.22
CA CYS A 43 -6.25 2.39 -37.17
C CYS A 43 -7.12 2.47 -35.91
N THR A 44 -6.70 1.87 -34.79
CA THR A 44 -7.40 2.07 -33.50
C THR A 44 -6.85 3.31 -32.81
N LEU A 45 -7.72 4.26 -32.52
CA LEU A 45 -7.31 5.54 -31.92
C LEU A 45 -7.05 5.37 -30.42
N ILE A 46 -5.82 5.66 -30.01
CA ILE A 46 -5.40 5.71 -28.61
C ILE A 46 -5.04 7.14 -28.27
N PHE A 47 -5.63 7.68 -27.19
CA PHE A 47 -5.19 8.92 -26.57
C PHE A 47 -4.00 8.63 -25.65
N GLN A 48 -2.96 9.46 -25.72
CA GLN A 48 -1.72 9.33 -24.98
C GLN A 48 -1.45 10.60 -24.20
N GLU A 49 -1.15 10.45 -22.91
CA GLU A 49 -0.73 11.54 -22.02
C GLU A 49 0.72 11.29 -21.56
N THR A 50 1.55 12.33 -21.55
CA THR A 50 2.97 12.27 -21.15
C THR A 50 3.25 13.28 -20.06
N GLN A 51 3.86 12.83 -18.95
CA GLN A 51 4.32 13.69 -17.85
C GLN A 51 5.76 14.18 -18.12
N PHE A 52 6.06 15.45 -17.82
CA PHE A 52 7.40 16.04 -17.89
C PHE A 52 7.79 16.74 -16.57
N TYR A 53 9.09 16.79 -16.27
CA TYR A 53 9.68 17.67 -15.25
C TYR A 53 10.37 18.90 -15.89
N ASP A 54 10.53 19.98 -15.11
CA ASP A 54 11.04 21.28 -15.58
C ASP A 54 12.56 21.36 -15.78
N GLU A 55 13.36 20.54 -15.09
CA GLU A 55 14.83 20.54 -15.15
C GLU A 55 15.35 19.19 -15.71
N GLU A 56 16.31 19.21 -16.64
CA GLU A 56 16.95 17.98 -17.13
C GLU A 56 17.86 17.37 -16.03
N PRO A 57 17.77 16.06 -15.76
CA PRO A 57 18.72 15.39 -14.88
C PRO A 57 20.08 15.24 -15.58
N ASP A 58 21.01 16.17 -15.28
CA ASP A 58 22.39 16.19 -15.78
C ASP A 58 23.13 14.86 -15.50
N PRO A 59 23.49 14.08 -16.54
CA PRO A 59 24.14 12.79 -16.39
C PRO A 59 25.68 12.89 -16.38
N THR A 60 26.27 14.09 -16.23
CA THR A 60 27.72 14.34 -16.41
C THR A 60 28.47 14.74 -15.14
N ARG A 61 27.87 14.57 -13.96
CA ARG A 61 28.53 14.80 -12.66
C ARG A 61 28.81 13.47 -11.96
N ASP A 62 29.91 12.84 -12.37
CA ASP A 62 30.49 11.64 -11.74
C ASP A 62 30.72 11.87 -10.23
N ASP A 63 30.52 10.83 -9.42
CA ASP A 63 30.56 10.91 -7.95
C ASP A 63 31.99 10.81 -7.35
N ASP A 64 32.97 11.48 -7.97
CA ASP A 64 34.39 11.49 -7.57
C ASP A 64 34.74 12.65 -6.61
N ASP A 65 34.21 12.63 -5.37
CA ASP A 65 34.76 13.42 -4.25
C ASP A 65 34.47 12.79 -2.86
N GLU A 66 35.39 11.95 -2.36
CA GLU A 66 35.40 11.54 -0.95
C GLU A 66 36.00 12.62 -0.04
N SER A 67 35.25 13.70 0.23
CA SER A 67 35.64 14.69 1.25
C SER A 67 34.57 15.00 2.31
N VAL A 68 34.75 14.38 3.47
CA VAL A 68 34.42 14.83 4.84
C VAL A 68 33.17 15.72 5.02
N GLY A 69 32.11 15.13 5.59
CA GLY A 69 31.33 15.85 6.61
C GLY A 69 30.02 16.55 6.21
N GLY A 70 29.21 16.00 5.31
CA GLY A 70 27.83 16.51 5.13
C GLY A 70 26.93 15.71 4.21
N ARG A 71 26.05 14.85 4.76
CA ARG A 71 25.02 14.12 3.98
C ARG A 71 23.88 15.02 3.50
N ARG A 72 24.14 15.92 2.54
CA ARG A 72 23.08 16.56 1.75
C ARG A 72 22.52 15.56 0.75
N ARG A 73 21.42 14.87 1.10
CA ARG A 73 20.59 14.15 0.12
C ARG A 73 20.13 15.15 -0.94
N ARG A 74 20.63 15.01 -2.18
CA ARG A 74 20.21 15.83 -3.34
C ARG A 74 18.72 15.56 -3.58
N HIS A 75 17.85 16.41 -3.05
CA HIS A 75 16.46 16.40 -3.48
C HIS A 75 16.42 16.98 -4.89
N LEU A 76 15.82 16.25 -5.84
CA LEU A 76 15.27 16.90 -7.02
C LEU A 76 14.30 17.97 -6.52
N LYS A 77 14.43 19.21 -6.99
CA LYS A 77 13.44 20.23 -6.65
C LYS A 77 12.10 19.78 -7.22
N GLN A 78 11.05 19.76 -6.39
CA GLN A 78 9.70 19.68 -6.92
C GLN A 78 9.48 20.88 -7.84
N ALA A 79 9.19 20.59 -9.11
CA ALA A 79 9.04 21.60 -10.15
C ALA A 79 7.89 22.56 -9.82
N SER A 80 8.06 23.84 -10.14
CA SER A 80 7.00 24.84 -10.01
C SER A 80 5.87 24.66 -11.03
N SER A 81 6.11 23.91 -12.10
CA SER A 81 5.11 23.53 -13.10
C SER A 81 5.36 22.12 -13.63
N ILE A 82 4.36 21.23 -13.59
CA ILE A 82 4.42 19.95 -14.30
C ILE A 82 3.79 20.15 -15.67
N LYS A 83 4.53 19.87 -16.72
CA LYS A 83 4.04 19.97 -18.10
C LYS A 83 3.46 18.63 -18.52
N GLU A 84 2.36 18.69 -19.26
CA GLU A 84 1.76 17.55 -19.96
C GLU A 84 1.83 17.74 -21.48
N LYS A 85 1.95 16.62 -22.19
CA LYS A 85 1.62 16.51 -23.63
C LYS A 85 0.43 15.59 -23.74
N LYS A 86 -0.49 15.94 -24.65
CA LYS A 86 -1.71 15.21 -24.97
C LYS A 86 -1.73 15.00 -26.48
N GLU A 87 -1.84 13.76 -26.94
CA GLU A 87 -1.85 13.45 -28.37
C GLU A 87 -2.69 12.21 -28.69
N TRP A 88 -3.14 12.12 -29.94
CA TRP A 88 -3.79 10.93 -30.47
C TRP A 88 -2.81 10.15 -31.34
N VAL A 89 -2.62 8.87 -31.01
CA VAL A 89 -1.76 7.94 -31.75
C VAL A 89 -2.58 6.84 -32.39
N CYS A 90 -2.10 6.35 -33.53
CA CYS A 90 -2.71 5.29 -34.29
C CYS A 90 -2.10 3.95 -33.88
N GLU A 91 -2.90 3.07 -33.27
CA GLU A 91 -2.54 1.68 -33.11
C GLU A 91 -2.93 0.88 -34.35
N LEU A 92 -1.92 0.42 -35.10
CA LEU A 92 -2.07 -0.31 -36.36
C LEU A 92 -2.38 -1.81 -36.14
N SER A 93 -2.88 -2.47 -37.18
CA SER A 93 -3.00 -3.93 -37.20
C SER A 93 -1.66 -4.61 -37.53
N LYS A 94 -1.61 -5.92 -37.28
CA LYS A 94 -0.40 -6.74 -37.41
C LYS A 94 0.15 -6.83 -38.85
N ALA A 95 -0.70 -6.69 -39.88
CA ALA A 95 -0.24 -6.68 -41.27
C ALA A 95 0.49 -5.37 -41.61
N ASP A 96 0.04 -4.28 -41.01
CA ASP A 96 0.33 -2.91 -41.44
C ASP A 96 1.49 -2.34 -40.62
N ALA A 97 1.55 -2.70 -39.33
CA ALA A 97 2.69 -2.48 -38.45
C ALA A 97 3.99 -3.11 -39.00
N ALA A 98 3.89 -4.17 -39.81
CA ALA A 98 5.05 -4.76 -40.50
C ALA A 98 5.54 -3.90 -41.69
N VAL A 99 4.69 -3.03 -42.24
CA VAL A 99 5.04 -2.05 -43.28
C VAL A 99 5.57 -0.75 -42.67
N ALA A 100 4.95 -0.30 -41.57
CA ALA A 100 5.37 0.88 -40.80
C ALA A 100 6.58 0.63 -39.88
N ALA A 101 7.00 -0.63 -39.70
CA ALA A 101 7.93 -1.10 -38.68
C ALA A 101 7.53 -0.77 -37.21
N SER A 102 6.32 -0.26 -36.99
CA SER A 102 5.79 0.20 -35.70
C SER A 102 4.34 -0.23 -35.52
N ASN A 103 3.97 -0.71 -34.32
CA ASN A 103 2.57 -1.00 -33.97
C ASN A 103 1.78 0.25 -33.58
N ILE A 104 2.46 1.34 -33.22
CA ILE A 104 1.86 2.60 -32.81
C ILE A 104 2.59 3.74 -33.52
N VAL A 105 1.88 4.56 -34.27
CA VAL A 105 2.42 5.71 -35.02
C VAL A 105 1.70 7.00 -34.62
N ARG A 106 2.40 8.13 -34.62
CA ARG A 106 1.79 9.43 -34.31
C ARG A 106 0.83 9.83 -35.44
N ILE A 107 -0.31 10.46 -35.13
CA ILE A 107 -1.22 10.96 -36.15
C ILE A 107 -0.99 12.47 -36.33
N GLU A 108 -0.90 12.90 -37.57
CA GLU A 108 -0.93 14.31 -37.98
C GLU A 108 -2.18 14.53 -38.84
N GLY A 109 -2.91 15.62 -38.63
CA GLY A 109 -4.13 15.94 -39.40
C GLY A 109 -5.47 15.55 -38.74
N ILE A 110 -5.44 15.06 -37.50
CA ILE A 110 -6.63 14.94 -36.63
C ILE A 110 -6.52 15.97 -35.50
N ASP A 111 -7.61 16.69 -35.23
CA ASP A 111 -7.74 17.68 -34.16
C ASP A 111 -8.89 17.33 -33.19
N ASP A 112 -8.99 18.04 -32.07
CA ASP A 112 -10.04 17.80 -31.07
C ASP A 112 -11.45 18.01 -31.63
N ALA A 113 -11.62 18.87 -32.65
CA ALA A 113 -12.91 19.08 -33.30
C ALA A 113 -13.35 17.84 -34.10
N PHE A 114 -12.43 17.15 -34.77
CA PHE A 114 -12.70 15.84 -35.37
C PHE A 114 -13.02 14.78 -34.31
N ILE A 115 -12.31 14.77 -33.18
CA ILE A 115 -12.55 13.83 -32.07
C ILE A 115 -13.96 14.01 -31.47
N GLU A 116 -14.35 15.24 -31.17
CA GLU A 116 -15.66 15.58 -30.61
C GLU A 116 -16.81 15.33 -31.60
N ALA A 117 -16.65 15.71 -32.87
CA ALA A 117 -17.68 15.54 -33.90
C ALA A 117 -18.05 14.07 -34.18
N ASN A 118 -17.20 13.12 -33.76
CA ASN A 118 -17.31 11.70 -34.07
C ASN A 118 -17.51 10.77 -32.84
N ASP A 119 -17.68 11.32 -31.63
CA ASP A 119 -17.79 10.55 -30.35
C ASP A 119 -16.65 9.52 -30.19
N ILE A 120 -15.41 9.95 -30.45
CA ILE A 120 -14.23 9.07 -30.46
C ILE A 120 -13.77 8.75 -29.02
N GLU A 121 -13.79 7.46 -28.68
CA GLU A 121 -13.39 6.94 -27.38
C GLU A 121 -12.08 6.13 -27.50
N SER A 122 -11.05 6.54 -26.77
CA SER A 122 -9.72 5.90 -26.78
C SER A 122 -9.81 4.39 -26.52
N GLY A 123 -9.22 3.59 -27.41
CA GLY A 123 -9.22 2.12 -27.35
C GLY A 123 -10.52 1.42 -27.79
N GLU A 124 -11.57 2.19 -28.15
CA GLU A 124 -12.86 1.64 -28.59
C GLU A 124 -13.17 1.92 -30.07
N ASN A 125 -12.63 3.01 -30.66
CA ASN A 125 -12.89 3.40 -32.05
C ASN A 125 -11.73 2.99 -32.98
N THR A 126 -12.01 2.15 -33.97
CA THR A 126 -11.12 1.88 -35.12
C THR A 126 -11.60 2.66 -36.34
N ILE A 127 -10.71 3.32 -37.08
CA ILE A 127 -11.00 4.11 -38.28
C ILE A 127 -10.25 3.53 -39.49
N LEU A 128 -10.88 3.57 -40.66
CA LEU A 128 -10.22 3.41 -41.96
C LEU A 128 -10.00 4.78 -42.60
N PHE A 129 -8.74 5.09 -42.93
CA PHE A 129 -8.36 6.26 -43.73
C PHE A 129 -8.19 5.85 -45.20
N GLU A 130 -8.76 6.62 -46.14
CA GLU A 130 -8.74 6.28 -47.57
C GLU A 130 -7.54 6.88 -48.32
N GLY A 131 -6.34 6.37 -48.05
CA GLY A 131 -5.20 6.47 -48.99
C GLY A 131 -4.15 7.53 -48.67
N ASP A 132 -3.60 7.48 -47.46
CA ASP A 132 -2.57 8.39 -46.94
C ASP A 132 -1.13 7.82 -47.06
N THR A 133 -0.15 8.54 -46.50
CA THR A 133 1.29 8.18 -46.51
C THR A 133 1.84 8.13 -45.09
N ILE A 134 2.48 7.02 -44.72
CA ILE A 134 3.36 6.95 -43.55
C ILE A 134 4.74 7.47 -43.97
N GLU A 135 5.26 8.46 -43.24
CA GLU A 135 6.57 9.07 -43.48
C GLU A 135 7.35 9.08 -42.16
N GLY A 136 8.08 8.00 -41.88
CA GLY A 136 8.78 7.80 -40.60
C GLY A 136 7.89 7.11 -39.57
N ASP A 137 7.77 7.72 -38.40
CA ASP A 137 6.96 7.33 -37.24
C ASP A 137 5.57 7.99 -37.20
N ALA A 138 5.25 8.83 -38.19
CA ALA A 138 3.99 9.54 -38.32
C ALA A 138 3.14 9.08 -39.52
N MET A 139 1.82 9.00 -39.29
CA MET A 139 0.78 8.84 -40.30
C MET A 139 0.11 10.19 -40.55
N TYR A 140 0.21 10.71 -41.77
CA TYR A 140 -0.35 12.00 -42.17
C TYR A 140 -1.72 11.80 -42.81
N VAL A 141 -2.80 12.18 -42.11
CA VAL A 141 -4.18 12.12 -42.60
C VAL A 141 -4.55 13.44 -43.28
N ALA A 142 -5.04 13.40 -44.52
CA ALA A 142 -5.52 14.62 -45.19
C ALA A 142 -6.93 15.04 -44.71
N ASN A 143 -7.10 16.32 -44.37
CA ASN A 143 -8.33 16.95 -43.82
C ASN A 143 -9.61 16.85 -44.70
N SER A 144 -9.62 16.07 -45.78
CA SER A 144 -10.67 16.05 -46.81
C SER A 144 -11.08 14.64 -47.24
N ILE A 145 -10.95 13.63 -46.36
CA ILE A 145 -11.15 12.22 -46.67
C ILE A 145 -12.29 11.64 -45.84
N ASN A 146 -13.09 10.74 -46.43
CA ASN A 146 -14.17 10.02 -45.77
C ASN A 146 -13.61 8.99 -44.77
N ALA A 147 -13.29 9.43 -43.55
CA ALA A 147 -12.91 8.53 -42.47
C ALA A 147 -14.09 7.57 -42.13
N VAL A 148 -13.92 6.28 -42.39
CA VAL A 148 -14.95 5.28 -42.05
C VAL A 148 -14.66 4.72 -40.67
N ILE A 149 -15.45 5.15 -39.67
CA ILE A 149 -15.36 4.66 -38.30
C ILE A 149 -16.00 3.26 -38.23
N ILE A 150 -15.18 2.24 -37.97
CA ILE A 150 -15.64 0.87 -37.69
C ILE A 150 -16.12 0.78 -36.24
N GLY A 151 -17.23 1.47 -35.94
CA GLY A 151 -18.07 1.11 -34.80
C GLY A 151 -18.93 -0.11 -35.12
N GLU A 152 -19.28 -0.93 -34.12
CA GLU A 152 -20.34 -1.94 -34.30
C GLU A 152 -21.60 -1.26 -34.84
N SER A 153 -22.04 -1.71 -36.02
CA SER A 153 -22.98 -1.05 -36.94
C SER A 153 -24.03 -0.15 -36.28
N GLU A 154 -24.22 1.04 -36.86
CA GLU A 154 -25.27 1.99 -36.50
C GLU A 154 -26.65 1.36 -36.31
N GLN A 155 -27.54 2.10 -35.64
CA GLN A 155 -28.94 1.75 -35.35
C GLN A 155 -29.19 0.71 -34.23
N LYS A 156 -28.24 -0.17 -33.84
CA LYS A 156 -28.51 -1.19 -32.79
C LYS A 156 -28.18 -0.82 -31.34
N LYS A 157 -27.27 0.12 -31.05
CA LYS A 157 -26.88 0.44 -29.65
C LYS A 157 -27.80 1.43 -28.92
N ALA A 158 -28.53 2.28 -29.65
CA ALA A 158 -29.25 3.46 -29.10
C ALA A 158 -30.35 3.18 -28.04
N LYS A 159 -30.75 1.92 -27.82
CA LYS A 159 -31.74 1.54 -26.78
C LYS A 159 -31.20 0.69 -25.63
N ASN A 160 -30.00 0.09 -25.75
CA ASN A 160 -29.43 -0.81 -24.73
C ASN A 160 -28.09 -0.32 -24.13
N ALA A 161 -27.49 0.77 -24.63
CA ALA A 161 -26.12 1.16 -24.29
C ALA A 161 -25.83 1.55 -22.82
N LYS A 162 -26.85 1.76 -21.96
CA LYS A 162 -26.64 2.24 -20.58
C LYS A 162 -26.09 1.21 -19.57
N SER A 163 -26.01 -0.07 -19.91
CA SER A 163 -25.39 -1.11 -19.06
C SER A 163 -24.11 -1.75 -19.66
N GLY A 164 -23.88 -1.59 -20.97
CA GLY A 164 -22.78 -2.25 -21.70
C GLY A 164 -21.39 -1.66 -21.39
N LYS A 165 -21.14 -0.40 -21.78
CA LYS A 165 -19.79 0.23 -21.70
C LYS A 165 -19.19 0.18 -20.28
N SER A 166 -19.99 0.48 -19.25
CA SER A 166 -19.55 0.42 -17.85
C SER A 166 -19.03 -0.97 -17.42
N ASN A 167 -19.66 -2.05 -17.92
CA ASN A 167 -19.24 -3.41 -17.61
C ASN A 167 -17.97 -3.87 -18.33
N ARG A 168 -17.55 -3.22 -19.44
CA ARG A 168 -16.23 -3.51 -20.05
C ARG A 168 -15.10 -2.92 -19.22
N ARG A 169 -15.17 -1.63 -18.86
CA ARG A 169 -14.11 -0.98 -18.05
C ARG A 169 -13.97 -1.58 -16.64
N ARG A 170 -15.08 -1.97 -16.01
CA ARG A 170 -15.08 -2.74 -14.74
C ARG A 170 -14.41 -4.12 -14.82
N ARG A 171 -14.19 -4.69 -16.02
CA ARG A 171 -13.42 -5.93 -16.26
C ARG A 171 -11.95 -5.69 -16.61
N LEU A 172 -11.54 -4.43 -16.80
CA LEU A 172 -10.14 -4.05 -16.85
C LEU A 172 -9.63 -3.79 -15.43
N ALA A 173 -10.36 -2.99 -14.66
CA ALA A 173 -10.06 -2.67 -13.27
C ALA A 173 -10.24 -3.84 -12.26
N ALA A 174 -10.39 -5.09 -12.71
CA ALA A 174 -10.60 -6.24 -11.85
C ALA A 174 -10.14 -7.57 -12.48
N GLY A 175 -9.98 -8.58 -11.64
CA GLY A 175 -9.47 -9.91 -11.99
C GLY A 175 -7.96 -10.05 -11.76
N ALA A 176 -7.41 -11.16 -12.26
CA ALA A 176 -5.96 -11.30 -12.43
C ALA A 176 -5.57 -10.80 -13.81
N LYS A 177 -4.51 -10.00 -13.87
CA LYS A 177 -3.94 -9.39 -15.09
C LYS A 177 -2.48 -9.79 -15.22
N THR A 178 -1.99 -9.95 -16.44
CA THR A 178 -0.59 -10.27 -16.72
C THR A 178 0.19 -9.03 -17.11
N VAL A 179 1.40 -8.85 -16.56
CA VAL A 179 2.29 -7.73 -16.88
C VAL A 179 3.64 -8.25 -17.36
N LEU A 180 4.08 -7.80 -18.53
CA LEU A 180 5.45 -7.95 -19.02
C LEU A 180 6.23 -6.66 -18.80
N VAL A 181 7.48 -6.77 -18.36
CA VAL A 181 8.41 -5.64 -18.28
C VAL A 181 9.49 -5.80 -19.34
N VAL A 182 9.65 -4.82 -20.22
CA VAL A 182 10.67 -4.80 -21.28
C VAL A 182 11.77 -3.81 -20.89
N ARG A 183 13.01 -4.30 -20.73
CA ARG A 183 14.20 -3.49 -20.44
C ARG A 183 15.27 -3.67 -21.52
N VAL A 184 16.06 -2.64 -21.77
CA VAL A 184 17.22 -2.72 -22.68
C VAL A 184 18.45 -3.12 -21.89
N ASN A 185 19.13 -4.16 -22.35
CA ASN A 185 20.39 -4.63 -21.77
C ASN A 185 21.62 -4.00 -22.44
N ASN A 186 21.53 -3.69 -23.74
CA ASN A 186 22.50 -2.88 -24.47
C ASN A 186 21.86 -2.26 -25.74
N SER A 187 22.35 -1.10 -26.18
CA SER A 187 22.02 -0.44 -27.45
C SER A 187 23.25 -0.28 -28.35
N ASN A 188 23.06 0.17 -29.60
CA ASN A 188 24.16 0.46 -30.51
C ASN A 188 25.03 1.66 -30.05
N ASP A 189 24.48 2.56 -29.22
CA ASP A 189 25.20 3.65 -28.54
C ASP A 189 25.59 3.31 -27.08
N GLY A 190 25.64 2.02 -26.72
CA GLY A 190 26.16 1.54 -25.43
C GLY A 190 25.26 1.77 -24.21
N ARG A 191 24.01 2.19 -24.42
CA ARG A 191 23.03 2.47 -23.36
C ARG A 191 22.26 1.23 -22.94
N LYS A 192 21.83 1.22 -21.68
CA LYS A 192 21.03 0.18 -21.04
C LYS A 192 20.04 0.85 -20.09
N THR A 193 18.93 0.18 -19.78
CA THR A 193 18.10 0.56 -18.65
C THR A 193 18.95 0.38 -17.39
N SER A 194 19.07 1.43 -16.57
CA SER A 194 19.92 1.48 -15.37
C SER A 194 19.54 0.37 -14.40
N ALA A 195 18.23 0.22 -14.15
CA ALA A 195 17.68 -0.84 -13.32
C ALA A 195 17.95 -2.24 -13.91
N SER A 196 18.38 -3.16 -13.04
CA SER A 196 18.69 -4.55 -13.41
C SER A 196 17.43 -5.37 -13.69
N ALA A 197 17.58 -6.54 -14.34
CA ALA A 197 16.44 -7.44 -14.58
C ALA A 197 15.87 -8.03 -13.28
N SER A 198 16.70 -8.22 -12.26
CA SER A 198 16.28 -8.63 -10.92
C SER A 198 15.60 -7.51 -10.16
N GLN A 199 16.11 -6.28 -10.25
CA GLN A 199 15.51 -5.10 -9.63
C GLN A 199 14.12 -4.82 -10.23
N LEU A 200 13.99 -4.70 -11.55
CA LEU A 200 12.67 -4.52 -12.18
C LEU A 200 11.69 -5.69 -11.95
N ALA A 201 12.18 -6.87 -11.51
CA ALA A 201 11.32 -7.95 -11.04
C ALA A 201 10.91 -7.80 -9.56
N ASN A 202 11.75 -7.14 -8.75
CA ASN A 202 11.52 -6.75 -7.36
C ASN A 202 10.47 -5.62 -7.34
N ASP A 203 10.85 -4.43 -7.84
CA ASP A 203 10.13 -3.15 -7.71
C ASP A 203 8.70 -3.20 -8.26
N ILE A 204 8.45 -4.07 -9.26
CA ILE A 204 7.16 -4.18 -9.96
C ILE A 204 6.32 -5.36 -9.43
N PHE A 205 6.92 -6.37 -8.78
CA PHE A 205 6.19 -7.60 -8.43
C PHE A 205 6.43 -8.23 -7.05
N ASP A 206 7.62 -8.12 -6.46
CA ASP A 206 7.98 -8.88 -5.26
C ASP A 206 8.17 -8.01 -4.01
N ASP A 207 8.43 -6.70 -4.15
CA ASP A 207 8.56 -5.80 -3.00
C ASP A 207 7.26 -5.57 -2.24
N ALA A 208 7.41 -5.20 -0.97
CA ALA A 208 6.34 -4.92 -0.05
C ALA A 208 5.36 -3.88 -0.60
N VAL A 209 5.83 -2.85 -1.30
CA VAL A 209 5.01 -1.81 -1.94
C VAL A 209 5.38 -1.68 -3.43
N SER A 210 5.40 -2.80 -4.14
CA SER A 210 5.52 -2.87 -5.60
C SER A 210 4.18 -2.58 -6.31
N LEU A 211 4.20 -2.30 -7.62
CA LEU A 211 2.97 -2.22 -8.46
C LEU A 211 1.98 -3.35 -8.13
N ARG A 212 2.49 -4.60 -8.08
CA ARG A 212 1.68 -5.80 -7.83
C ARG A 212 1.06 -5.82 -6.43
N THR A 213 1.85 -5.61 -5.38
CA THR A 213 1.31 -5.67 -4.01
C THR A 213 0.41 -4.48 -3.74
N HIS A 214 0.71 -3.29 -4.27
CA HIS A 214 -0.03 -2.08 -3.94
C HIS A 214 -1.36 -1.93 -4.68
N TYR A 215 -1.45 -2.33 -5.96
CA TYR A 215 -2.76 -2.49 -6.62
C TYR A 215 -3.61 -3.59 -5.97
N ALA A 216 -3.00 -4.70 -5.53
CA ALA A 216 -3.72 -5.74 -4.78
C ALA A 216 -4.21 -5.22 -3.42
N ALA A 217 -3.40 -4.41 -2.73
CA ALA A 217 -3.73 -3.77 -1.47
C ALA A 217 -4.90 -2.78 -1.62
N CYS A 218 -4.75 -1.77 -2.49
CA CYS A 218 -5.78 -0.75 -2.71
C CYS A 218 -7.07 -1.33 -3.32
N SER A 219 -7.02 -2.41 -4.10
CA SER A 219 -8.23 -3.07 -4.60
C SER A 219 -8.82 -4.11 -3.63
N ASN A 220 -8.18 -4.40 -2.49
CA ASN A 220 -8.49 -5.55 -1.63
C ASN A 220 -8.61 -6.86 -2.44
N ASN A 221 -7.55 -7.16 -3.20
CA ASN A 221 -7.39 -8.31 -4.10
C ASN A 221 -8.44 -8.44 -5.22
N GLN A 222 -9.18 -7.38 -5.54
CA GLN A 222 -10.12 -7.38 -6.67
C GLN A 222 -9.42 -7.17 -8.02
N LEU A 223 -8.26 -6.51 -8.01
CA LEU A 223 -7.32 -6.45 -9.12
C LEU A 223 -5.96 -6.99 -8.63
N THR A 224 -5.36 -7.92 -9.37
CA THR A 224 -4.06 -8.51 -9.04
C THR A 224 -3.20 -8.64 -10.28
N PHE A 225 -1.89 -8.42 -10.15
CA PHE A 225 -0.94 -8.61 -11.24
C PHE A 225 -0.15 -9.90 -11.09
N ASN A 226 0.02 -10.58 -12.22
CA ASN A 226 0.84 -11.76 -12.41
C ASN A 226 2.02 -11.40 -13.31
N LYS A 227 3.20 -11.91 -12.96
CA LYS A 227 4.39 -11.87 -13.81
C LYS A 227 4.10 -12.55 -15.15
N ALA A 228 4.46 -11.90 -16.26
CA ALA A 228 4.52 -12.54 -17.57
C ALA A 228 5.43 -13.78 -17.53
N THR A 229 5.07 -14.79 -18.33
CA THR A 229 5.83 -16.04 -18.48
C THR A 229 5.96 -16.39 -19.95
N GLY A 230 7.11 -16.96 -20.34
CA GLY A 230 7.35 -17.36 -21.72
C GLY A 230 8.84 -17.48 -22.03
N LYS A 231 9.16 -17.76 -23.29
CA LYS A 231 10.54 -17.87 -23.77
C LYS A 231 11.28 -16.55 -23.55
N ASN A 232 12.46 -16.61 -22.94
CA ASN A 232 13.32 -15.46 -22.61
C ASN A 232 12.69 -14.43 -21.63
N ILE A 233 11.56 -14.74 -21.00
CA ILE A 233 10.96 -13.92 -19.93
C ILE A 233 11.33 -14.55 -18.59
N VAL A 234 12.01 -13.81 -17.72
CA VAL A 234 12.45 -14.25 -16.39
C VAL A 234 11.81 -13.35 -15.35
N ASN A 235 11.07 -13.93 -14.40
CA ASN A 235 10.36 -13.21 -13.33
C ASN A 235 9.47 -12.04 -13.82
N GLY A 236 8.87 -12.16 -15.00
CA GLY A 236 8.04 -11.09 -15.61
C GLY A 236 8.83 -10.10 -16.47
N VAL A 237 10.16 -10.18 -16.52
CA VAL A 237 11.04 -9.25 -17.24
C VAL A 237 11.64 -9.92 -18.49
N ILE A 238 11.63 -9.22 -19.63
CA ILE A 238 12.41 -9.56 -20.82
C ILE A 238 13.50 -8.52 -21.05
N SER A 239 14.74 -8.97 -21.23
CA SER A 239 15.90 -8.11 -21.52
C SER A 239 16.21 -8.16 -23.01
N VAL A 240 16.08 -7.03 -23.70
CA VAL A 240 16.32 -6.89 -25.14
C VAL A 240 17.68 -6.23 -25.42
N ASN A 241 18.30 -6.55 -26.55
CA ASN A 241 19.40 -5.75 -27.10
C ASN A 241 18.87 -4.98 -28.31
N LEU A 242 19.24 -3.70 -28.45
CA LEU A 242 18.84 -2.85 -29.56
C LEU A 242 19.99 -2.63 -30.54
N ASN A 243 19.74 -2.87 -31.83
CA ASN A 243 20.67 -2.54 -32.91
C ASN A 243 20.53 -1.06 -33.36
N SER A 244 19.80 -0.26 -32.60
CA SER A 244 19.59 1.19 -32.79
C SER A 244 20.23 1.98 -31.66
N ASN A 245 20.45 3.28 -31.89
CA ASN A 245 20.81 4.21 -30.82
C ASN A 245 19.57 4.52 -29.95
N VAL A 246 19.78 5.05 -28.75
CA VAL A 246 18.73 5.59 -27.86
C VAL A 246 18.90 7.09 -27.62
N ASN A 247 20.14 7.59 -27.50
CA ASN A 247 20.38 9.01 -27.22
C ASN A 247 19.90 9.94 -28.34
N ASN A 248 19.14 10.97 -27.98
CA ASN A 248 18.50 11.93 -28.90
C ASN A 248 17.55 11.26 -29.93
N VAL A 249 17.03 10.07 -29.63
CA VAL A 249 15.98 9.39 -30.40
C VAL A 249 14.64 9.57 -29.67
N ASP A 250 13.55 9.71 -30.41
CA ASP A 250 12.22 9.86 -29.81
C ASP A 250 11.79 8.60 -29.04
N SER A 251 11.15 8.82 -27.88
CA SER A 251 10.70 7.80 -26.94
C SER A 251 9.79 6.76 -27.63
N SER A 252 8.94 7.18 -28.56
CA SER A 252 7.99 6.33 -29.28
C SER A 252 8.70 5.38 -30.25
N ALA A 253 9.76 5.86 -30.93
CA ALA A 253 10.62 5.06 -31.78
C ALA A 253 11.48 4.06 -30.97
N VAL A 254 11.98 4.47 -29.79
CA VAL A 254 12.72 3.56 -28.90
C VAL A 254 11.80 2.47 -28.34
N ARG A 255 10.58 2.83 -27.88
CA ARG A 255 9.52 1.89 -27.47
C ARG A 255 9.21 0.86 -28.57
N THR A 256 9.07 1.29 -29.82
CA THR A 256 8.87 0.39 -30.97
C THR A 256 10.05 -0.56 -31.20
N ASN A 257 11.29 -0.06 -31.15
CA ASN A 257 12.47 -0.91 -31.28
C ASN A 257 12.56 -1.95 -30.14
N MET A 258 12.19 -1.57 -28.91
CA MET A 258 12.07 -2.49 -27.77
C MET A 258 10.98 -3.54 -27.97
N GLN A 259 9.80 -3.16 -28.47
CA GLN A 259 8.71 -4.10 -28.76
C GLN A 259 9.10 -5.10 -29.85
N ASN A 260 9.73 -4.65 -30.94
CA ASN A 260 10.17 -5.51 -32.03
C ASN A 260 11.25 -6.50 -31.59
N ALA A 261 12.19 -6.07 -30.72
CA ALA A 261 13.20 -6.94 -30.13
C ALA A 261 12.61 -7.94 -29.12
N ALA A 262 11.65 -7.51 -28.27
CA ALA A 262 10.92 -8.38 -27.35
C ALA A 262 10.13 -9.45 -28.10
N ASN A 263 9.38 -9.07 -29.14
CA ASN A 263 8.63 -10.00 -30.00
C ASN A 263 9.56 -11.06 -30.62
N SER A 264 10.73 -10.64 -31.11
CA SER A 264 11.74 -11.52 -31.72
C SER A 264 12.34 -12.52 -30.72
N LEU A 265 12.59 -12.09 -29.48
CA LEU A 265 13.14 -12.95 -28.42
C LEU A 265 12.09 -13.90 -27.84
N ALA A 266 10.86 -13.42 -27.63
CA ALA A 266 9.73 -14.21 -27.12
C ALA A 266 9.24 -15.25 -28.16
N GLY A 267 9.30 -14.92 -29.45
CA GLY A 267 8.77 -15.74 -30.54
C GLY A 267 7.27 -15.57 -30.78
N PHE A 268 6.65 -14.55 -30.18
CA PHE A 268 5.25 -14.17 -30.32
C PHE A 268 5.11 -12.66 -30.15
N ASP A 269 3.94 -12.08 -30.46
CA ASP A 269 3.70 -10.65 -30.27
C ASP A 269 3.23 -10.34 -28.85
N VAL A 270 4.04 -9.60 -28.08
CA VAL A 270 3.81 -9.38 -26.64
C VAL A 270 2.56 -8.54 -26.35
N ARG A 271 2.16 -7.64 -27.28
CA ARG A 271 0.91 -6.86 -27.22
C ARG A 271 -0.32 -7.76 -27.12
N ASN A 272 -0.29 -8.91 -27.79
CA ASN A 272 -1.41 -9.85 -27.87
C ASN A 272 -1.30 -11.02 -26.87
N ALA A 273 -0.26 -11.04 -26.02
CA ALA A 273 0.02 -12.13 -25.10
C ALA A 273 -0.19 -11.78 -23.62
N PHE A 274 -0.19 -10.49 -23.27
CA PHE A 274 -0.30 -9.99 -21.89
C PHE A 274 -1.30 -8.84 -21.80
N ASP A 275 -1.97 -8.68 -20.66
CA ASP A 275 -2.91 -7.58 -20.42
C ASP A 275 -2.21 -6.21 -20.43
N HIS A 276 -0.98 -6.16 -19.90
CA HIS A 276 -0.16 -4.95 -19.85
C HIS A 276 1.32 -5.23 -20.22
N VAL A 277 1.98 -4.24 -20.81
CA VAL A 277 3.42 -4.24 -21.11
C VAL A 277 4.05 -2.90 -20.74
N MET A 278 5.00 -2.94 -19.81
CA MET A 278 5.77 -1.79 -19.33
C MET A 278 7.10 -1.70 -20.09
N PHE A 279 7.44 -0.54 -20.65
CA PHE A 279 8.69 -0.28 -21.37
C PHE A 279 9.61 0.64 -20.58
N CYS A 280 10.69 0.09 -20.00
CA CYS A 280 11.69 0.86 -19.26
C CYS A 280 12.81 1.34 -20.20
N ILE A 281 12.68 2.54 -20.76
CA ILE A 281 13.59 3.08 -21.79
C ILE A 281 14.92 3.56 -21.17
N PRO A 282 16.09 3.32 -21.78
CA PRO A 282 17.38 3.85 -21.29
C PRO A 282 17.48 5.39 -21.29
N PRO A 283 18.33 5.97 -20.43
CA PRO A 283 18.38 7.42 -20.26
C PRO A 283 18.97 8.12 -21.50
N GLY A 284 18.32 9.20 -21.91
CA GLY A 284 18.80 10.11 -22.96
C GLY A 284 18.00 10.10 -24.27
N SER A 285 16.96 9.27 -24.39
CA SER A 285 15.90 9.49 -25.39
C SER A 285 15.11 10.77 -25.08
N THR A 286 14.42 11.30 -26.08
CA THR A 286 13.59 12.52 -25.95
C THR A 286 12.11 12.21 -26.15
N ASP A 287 11.22 13.04 -25.62
CA ASP A 287 9.88 13.21 -26.19
C ASP A 287 9.73 14.65 -26.64
N SER A 288 9.24 14.87 -27.87
CA SER A 288 9.02 16.22 -28.42
C SER A 288 10.29 17.10 -28.38
N GLY A 289 11.47 16.47 -28.47
CA GLY A 289 12.78 17.09 -28.38
C GLY A 289 13.34 17.31 -26.95
N SER A 290 12.56 17.08 -25.89
CA SER A 290 12.98 17.25 -24.49
C SER A 290 13.43 15.93 -23.86
N LYS A 291 14.52 15.94 -23.07
CA LYS A 291 14.92 14.78 -22.24
C LYS A 291 14.22 14.74 -20.88
N GLY A 292 13.54 15.82 -20.49
CA GLY A 292 12.78 15.93 -19.24
C GLY A 292 11.42 15.21 -19.23
N TRP A 293 11.12 14.40 -20.24
CA TRP A 293 9.96 13.50 -20.20
C TRP A 293 10.18 12.44 -19.11
N PHE A 294 9.12 12.11 -18.36
CA PHE A 294 9.21 11.21 -17.21
C PHE A 294 8.60 9.84 -17.53
N ALA A 295 7.34 9.83 -17.96
CA ALA A 295 6.61 8.63 -18.36
C ALA A 295 5.40 8.99 -19.24
N TYR A 296 4.81 7.99 -19.89
CA TYR A 296 3.56 8.09 -20.65
C TYR A 296 2.87 6.73 -20.84
N ALA A 297 1.56 6.76 -21.09
CA ALA A 297 0.76 5.56 -21.32
C ALA A 297 -0.41 5.78 -22.27
N GLY A 298 -0.88 4.69 -22.87
CA GLY A 298 -2.08 4.68 -23.69
C GLY A 298 -3.35 4.59 -22.83
N VAL A 299 -4.24 5.57 -22.98
CA VAL A 299 -5.50 5.65 -22.23
C VAL A 299 -6.46 4.55 -22.64
N GLY A 300 -6.82 3.66 -21.70
CA GLY A 300 -7.61 2.47 -22.00
C GLY A 300 -6.85 1.37 -22.77
N SER A 301 -5.53 1.50 -22.93
CA SER A 301 -4.68 0.60 -23.72
C SER A 301 -3.87 -0.38 -22.85
N TRP A 302 -2.96 -1.13 -23.48
CA TRP A 302 -2.14 -2.20 -22.89
C TRP A 302 -0.71 -1.76 -22.53
N TYR A 303 -0.29 -0.53 -22.82
CA TYR A 303 1.12 -0.12 -22.69
C TYR A 303 1.32 1.08 -21.77
N SER A 304 2.43 1.07 -21.06
CA SER A 304 3.02 2.20 -20.34
C SER A 304 4.54 2.24 -20.57
N VAL A 305 5.12 3.44 -20.49
CA VAL A 305 6.49 3.72 -20.89
C VAL A 305 7.13 4.69 -19.91
N TYR A 306 8.37 4.41 -19.53
CA TYR A 306 9.03 5.09 -18.43
C TYR A 306 10.46 5.48 -18.84
N ASN A 307 10.87 6.70 -18.52
CA ASN A 307 12.24 7.17 -18.71
C ASN A 307 13.13 6.62 -17.59
N ASP A 308 13.86 5.55 -17.90
CA ASP A 308 14.81 4.86 -17.05
C ASP A 308 14.30 4.55 -15.64
N ASN A 309 14.76 5.26 -14.61
CA ASN A 309 14.36 5.05 -13.21
C ASN A 309 12.89 5.41 -12.93
N ALA A 310 12.19 6.11 -13.83
CA ALA A 310 10.72 6.24 -13.71
C ALA A 310 10.02 4.86 -13.70
N CYS A 311 10.66 3.80 -14.22
CA CYS A 311 10.12 2.44 -14.21
C CYS A 311 10.20 1.77 -12.82
N THR A 312 11.02 2.28 -11.89
CA THR A 312 11.23 1.67 -10.56
C THR A 312 10.31 2.28 -9.49
N TYR A 313 9.82 3.51 -9.67
CA TYR A 313 9.00 4.19 -8.65
C TYR A 313 7.54 3.72 -8.69
N VAL A 314 7.06 3.08 -7.61
CA VAL A 314 5.67 2.56 -7.55
C VAL A 314 4.60 3.61 -7.83
N SER A 315 4.83 4.89 -7.46
CA SER A 315 3.89 5.97 -7.76
C SER A 315 3.72 6.21 -9.27
N ALA A 316 4.83 6.25 -10.01
CA ALA A 316 4.84 6.35 -11.48
C ALA A 316 4.26 5.09 -12.14
N GLN A 317 4.67 3.91 -11.67
CA GLN A 317 4.12 2.63 -12.12
C GLN A 317 2.58 2.62 -12.00
N MET A 318 2.04 3.09 -10.87
CA MET A 318 0.61 3.15 -10.63
C MET A 318 -0.13 4.24 -11.40
N HIS A 319 0.50 5.41 -11.60
CA HIS A 319 -0.04 6.50 -12.42
C HIS A 319 -0.27 6.05 -13.86
N GLU A 320 0.79 5.54 -14.51
CA GLU A 320 0.75 5.17 -15.93
C GLU A 320 -0.15 3.97 -16.21
N LEU A 321 -0.16 2.96 -15.34
CA LEU A 321 -1.14 1.88 -15.44
C LEU A 321 -2.57 2.35 -15.11
N GLY A 322 -2.71 3.45 -14.36
CA GLY A 322 -3.98 4.14 -14.15
C GLY A 322 -4.58 4.67 -15.46
N HIS A 323 -3.76 5.19 -16.37
CA HIS A 323 -4.20 5.54 -17.73
C HIS A 323 -4.69 4.30 -18.52
N ASN A 324 -4.02 3.15 -18.42
CA ASN A 324 -4.55 1.89 -18.98
C ASN A 324 -5.93 1.51 -18.40
N PHE A 325 -6.22 1.86 -17.14
CA PHE A 325 -7.55 1.75 -16.52
C PHE A 325 -8.49 2.96 -16.77
N TYR A 326 -8.14 3.80 -17.75
CA TYR A 326 -8.92 4.95 -18.21
C TYR A 326 -9.08 6.06 -17.14
N LEU A 327 -8.15 6.14 -16.18
CA LEU A 327 -8.09 7.22 -15.18
C LEU A 327 -7.30 8.39 -15.76
N ALA A 328 -7.86 9.61 -15.71
CA ALA A 328 -7.17 10.85 -16.10
C ALA A 328 -6.41 11.48 -14.92
N HIS A 329 -5.64 12.55 -15.17
CA HIS A 329 -4.95 13.29 -14.12
C HIS A 329 -5.89 13.79 -12.99
N SER A 330 -5.29 14.06 -11.82
CA SER A 330 -5.93 14.72 -10.69
C SER A 330 -5.29 16.09 -10.46
N ASN A 331 -6.12 17.13 -10.33
CA ASN A 331 -5.73 18.54 -10.37
C ASN A 331 -6.07 19.23 -9.04
N GLU A 332 -5.39 20.31 -8.68
CA GLU A 332 -5.81 21.20 -7.57
C GLU A 332 -5.71 22.66 -8.02
N ALA A 333 -6.66 23.50 -7.61
CA ALA A 333 -6.60 24.96 -7.76
C ALA A 333 -6.41 25.50 -9.21
N GLY A 334 -6.67 24.67 -10.23
CA GLY A 334 -6.47 24.99 -11.65
C GLY A 334 -5.18 24.43 -12.26
N GLU A 335 -4.28 23.84 -11.46
CA GLU A 335 -3.03 23.23 -11.92
C GLU A 335 -3.18 21.71 -12.12
N THR A 336 -2.67 21.19 -13.25
CA THR A 336 -2.66 19.74 -13.53
C THR A 336 -1.71 19.01 -12.57
N TYR A 337 -2.01 17.74 -12.26
CA TYR A 337 -1.26 16.86 -11.34
C TYR A 337 -1.20 17.29 -9.86
N ARG A 338 -1.71 18.48 -9.51
CA ARG A 338 -1.46 19.09 -8.19
C ARG A 338 -2.22 18.44 -7.02
N ASP A 339 -3.27 17.64 -7.27
CA ASP A 339 -3.95 16.87 -6.22
C ASP A 339 -3.08 15.69 -5.78
N GLN A 340 -2.46 15.82 -4.61
CA GLN A 340 -1.55 14.86 -4.00
C GLN A 340 -2.27 13.90 -3.03
N THR A 341 -3.60 13.80 -3.10
CA THR A 341 -4.42 12.88 -2.28
C THR A 341 -4.54 11.48 -2.90
N GLY A 342 -3.91 11.22 -4.05
CA GLY A 342 -3.80 9.87 -4.61
C GLY A 342 -3.01 9.77 -5.91
N MET A 343 -2.71 8.54 -6.34
CA MET A 343 -1.70 8.23 -7.38
C MET A 343 -1.91 8.80 -8.80
N MET A 344 -3.05 9.46 -9.12
CA MET A 344 -3.22 10.18 -10.40
C MET A 344 -2.84 11.68 -10.33
N GLY A 345 -2.30 12.15 -9.21
CA GLY A 345 -1.58 13.42 -9.12
C GLY A 345 -0.14 13.29 -9.64
N ILE A 346 0.75 14.15 -9.15
CA ILE A 346 2.20 14.09 -9.37
C ILE A 346 2.77 12.70 -9.02
N SER A 347 3.56 12.14 -9.94
CA SER A 347 4.42 10.99 -9.68
C SER A 347 5.69 11.42 -8.91
N TYR A 348 6.11 10.61 -7.94
CA TYR A 348 7.25 10.87 -7.06
C TYR A 348 8.46 10.02 -7.45
N ALA A 349 9.66 10.61 -7.42
CA ALA A 349 10.94 9.89 -7.51
C ALA A 349 11.29 9.23 -6.16
N GLU A 350 10.34 8.44 -5.63
CA GLU A 350 10.40 7.74 -4.36
C GLU A 350 10.07 6.26 -4.59
N ASP A 351 10.84 5.41 -3.91
CA ASP A 351 10.57 3.97 -3.81
C ASP A 351 9.46 3.69 -2.77
N ASP A 352 8.85 2.50 -2.81
CA ASP A 352 7.93 1.96 -1.79
C ASP A 352 6.75 2.88 -1.31
N THR A 353 6.32 3.88 -2.10
CA THR A 353 5.31 4.89 -1.67
C THR A 353 3.90 4.32 -1.44
N ARG A 354 3.46 4.20 -0.19
CA ARG A 354 2.13 3.67 0.19
C ARG A 354 1.02 4.73 0.12
N MET A 355 0.49 4.97 -1.08
CA MET A 355 -0.68 5.81 -1.33
C MET A 355 -1.67 5.13 -2.30
N CYS A 356 -2.98 5.29 -2.10
CA CYS A 356 -4.00 4.74 -3.01
C CYS A 356 -4.57 5.79 -3.98
N PHE A 357 -5.63 5.46 -4.71
CA PHE A 357 -6.33 6.36 -5.62
C PHE A 357 -7.35 7.25 -4.89
N ASN A 358 -7.45 8.52 -5.29
CA ASN A 358 -8.40 9.51 -4.74
C ASN A 358 -9.88 9.06 -4.89
N PRO A 359 -10.84 9.73 -4.22
CA PRO A 359 -12.24 9.29 -4.21
C PRO A 359 -12.91 9.17 -5.59
N VAL A 360 -12.56 10.03 -6.55
CA VAL A 360 -13.11 9.98 -7.92
C VAL A 360 -12.60 8.74 -8.66
N LYS A 361 -11.29 8.50 -8.60
CA LYS A 361 -10.64 7.39 -9.29
C LYS A 361 -11.05 6.05 -8.67
N SER A 362 -11.05 5.96 -7.35
CA SER A 362 -11.57 4.80 -6.59
C SER A 362 -13.07 4.54 -6.83
N TRP A 363 -13.88 5.57 -7.13
CA TRP A 363 -15.26 5.37 -7.57
C TRP A 363 -15.34 4.76 -8.97
N GLN A 364 -14.58 5.30 -9.93
CA GLN A 364 -14.54 4.81 -11.32
C GLN A 364 -14.11 3.35 -11.41
N LEU A 365 -13.08 2.95 -10.64
CA LEU A 365 -12.59 1.57 -10.57
C LEU A 365 -13.61 0.60 -9.96
N GLY A 366 -14.47 1.09 -9.06
CA GLY A 366 -15.58 0.33 -8.48
C GLY A 366 -15.22 -0.65 -7.36
N TRP A 367 -13.95 -0.69 -6.91
CA TRP A 367 -13.46 -1.62 -5.89
C TRP A 367 -14.22 -1.56 -4.55
N TYR A 368 -14.84 -0.43 -4.24
CA TYR A 368 -15.56 -0.23 -2.98
C TYR A 368 -17.08 -0.20 -3.17
N ALA A 369 -17.63 -0.84 -4.21
CA ALA A 369 -19.07 -0.75 -4.56
C ALA A 369 -20.03 -1.08 -3.40
N ASP A 370 -19.67 -2.00 -2.49
CA ASP A 370 -20.45 -2.34 -1.29
C ASP A 370 -20.21 -1.41 -0.08
N ARG A 371 -19.37 -0.39 -0.24
CA ARG A 371 -19.14 0.74 0.71
C ARG A 371 -19.20 2.10 0.01
N GLN A 372 -19.78 2.17 -1.19
CA GLN A 372 -20.06 3.40 -1.93
C GLN A 372 -21.48 3.88 -1.64
N LYS A 373 -21.68 5.21 -1.57
CA LYS A 373 -23.01 5.83 -1.49
C LYS A 373 -23.18 6.85 -2.60
N ASP A 374 -24.06 6.57 -3.55
CA ASP A 374 -24.63 7.63 -4.40
C ASP A 374 -25.74 8.31 -3.58
N LEU A 375 -25.53 9.57 -3.21
CA LEU A 375 -26.42 10.35 -2.37
C LEU A 375 -27.26 11.29 -3.23
N ASN A 376 -28.57 11.34 -2.96
CA ASN A 376 -29.46 12.35 -3.51
C ASN A 376 -29.91 13.31 -2.40
N PRO A 377 -29.18 14.42 -2.13
CA PRO A 377 -29.50 15.34 -1.04
C PRO A 377 -30.93 15.87 -1.08
N ALA A 378 -31.52 16.03 -2.27
CA ALA A 378 -32.91 16.48 -2.44
C ALA A 378 -33.96 15.56 -1.82
N THR A 379 -33.64 14.29 -1.51
CA THR A 379 -34.53 13.34 -0.82
C THR A 379 -33.92 12.69 0.43
N GLU A 380 -32.61 12.86 0.65
CA GLU A 380 -31.87 12.16 1.71
C GLU A 380 -31.14 13.10 2.68
N ALA A 381 -31.08 14.40 2.42
CA ALA A 381 -30.53 15.37 3.37
C ALA A 381 -31.57 15.78 4.42
N PRO A 382 -31.19 16.01 5.69
CA PRO A 382 -29.82 15.98 6.23
C PRO A 382 -29.31 14.55 6.44
N PHE A 383 -28.16 14.25 5.84
CA PHE A 383 -27.53 12.92 5.80
C PHE A 383 -26.27 12.88 6.66
N GLN A 384 -26.07 11.81 7.43
CA GLN A 384 -24.87 11.58 8.25
C GLN A 384 -24.36 10.15 8.02
N THR A 385 -23.04 9.96 7.99
CA THR A 385 -22.42 8.64 7.88
C THR A 385 -20.97 8.67 8.37
N THR A 386 -20.42 7.50 8.73
CA THR A 386 -18.99 7.32 8.97
C THR A 386 -18.28 7.03 7.65
N LEU A 387 -17.36 7.90 7.23
CA LEU A 387 -16.35 7.61 6.22
C LEU A 387 -15.18 6.83 6.85
N ILE A 388 -14.61 5.93 6.06
CA ILE A 388 -13.38 5.18 6.35
C ILE A 388 -12.38 5.40 5.21
N GLY A 389 -11.09 5.38 5.51
CA GLY A 389 -10.05 5.37 4.47
C GLY A 389 -10.06 4.08 3.65
N THR A 390 -9.38 4.08 2.51
CA THR A 390 -9.14 2.90 1.66
C THR A 390 -8.61 1.71 2.48
N ALA A 391 -7.63 1.97 3.36
CA ALA A 391 -7.05 1.01 4.28
C ALA A 391 -8.07 0.40 5.28
N GLY A 392 -9.14 1.12 5.62
CA GLY A 392 -10.20 0.65 6.51
C GLY A 392 -11.23 -0.27 5.84
N TYR A 393 -11.27 -0.32 4.50
CA TYR A 393 -12.28 -1.07 3.75
C TYR A 393 -12.35 -2.54 4.16
N LYS A 394 -11.20 -3.21 4.32
CA LYS A 394 -11.17 -4.63 4.70
C LYS A 394 -11.79 -4.88 6.07
N ALA A 395 -11.42 -4.11 7.09
CA ALA A 395 -11.98 -4.26 8.43
C ALA A 395 -13.49 -3.99 8.46
N SER A 396 -13.96 -2.98 7.71
CA SER A 396 -15.39 -2.69 7.52
C SER A 396 -16.14 -3.82 6.79
N LYS A 397 -15.47 -4.51 5.87
CA LYS A 397 -16.03 -5.65 5.13
C LYS A 397 -16.11 -6.91 5.98
N ASP A 398 -15.02 -7.27 6.65
CA ASP A 398 -14.92 -8.48 7.49
C ASP A 398 -15.84 -8.41 8.72
N SER A 399 -16.04 -7.21 9.30
CA SER A 399 -16.99 -6.97 10.39
C SER A 399 -18.46 -6.92 9.95
N GLY A 400 -18.74 -6.98 8.64
CA GLY A 400 -20.09 -6.86 8.10
C GLY A 400 -20.71 -5.46 8.21
N ASN A 401 -19.96 -4.42 8.61
CA ASN A 401 -20.48 -3.08 8.82
C ASN A 401 -20.83 -2.38 7.50
N SER A 402 -22.05 -2.61 6.99
CA SER A 402 -22.57 -1.98 5.79
C SER A 402 -23.09 -0.54 6.00
N ASN A 403 -22.75 0.13 7.11
CA ASN A 403 -23.10 1.53 7.38
C ASN A 403 -21.92 2.50 7.23
N GLU A 404 -20.68 2.01 7.36
CA GLU A 404 -19.47 2.76 6.98
C GLU A 404 -19.36 2.93 5.44
N ARG A 405 -18.69 3.99 4.98
CA ARG A 405 -18.52 4.31 3.56
C ARG A 405 -17.06 4.62 3.23
N VAL A 406 -16.55 4.14 2.11
CA VAL A 406 -15.23 4.61 1.60
C VAL A 406 -15.41 5.89 0.78
N ILE A 407 -16.51 6.00 0.04
CA ILE A 407 -16.80 7.13 -0.87
C ILE A 407 -18.29 7.48 -0.86
N ILE A 408 -18.60 8.77 -0.80
CA ILE A 408 -19.93 9.32 -1.10
C ILE A 408 -19.83 10.11 -2.42
N ARG A 409 -20.66 9.78 -3.41
CA ARG A 409 -20.90 10.59 -4.61
C ARG A 409 -22.15 11.44 -4.40
N ILE A 410 -22.10 12.69 -4.84
CA ILE A 410 -23.26 13.57 -4.99
C ILE A 410 -23.39 13.87 -6.48
N GLY A 411 -24.23 13.09 -7.17
CA GLY A 411 -24.38 13.17 -8.62
C GLY A 411 -25.07 14.45 -9.10
N ASN A 412 -24.56 15.06 -10.16
CA ASN A 412 -25.05 16.33 -10.73
C ASN A 412 -25.26 17.40 -9.63
N ALA A 413 -24.21 17.82 -8.93
CA ALA A 413 -24.32 18.72 -7.78
C ALA A 413 -24.23 20.21 -8.17
N GLU A 414 -23.36 20.56 -9.12
CA GLU A 414 -23.11 21.91 -9.63
C GLU A 414 -23.37 21.94 -11.14
N THR A 415 -23.85 23.07 -11.66
CA THR A 415 -23.82 23.38 -13.10
C THR A 415 -23.15 24.74 -13.30
N SER A 416 -22.07 24.77 -14.08
CA SER A 416 -21.27 25.98 -14.37
C SER A 416 -20.85 25.97 -15.84
N GLY A 417 -21.00 27.11 -16.53
CA GLY A 417 -20.74 27.18 -17.99
C GLY A 417 -21.61 26.29 -18.87
N GLY A 418 -22.69 25.70 -18.33
CA GLY A 418 -23.49 24.65 -18.99
C GLY A 418 -23.00 23.22 -18.70
N VAL A 419 -21.75 23.06 -18.23
CA VAL A 419 -21.18 21.79 -17.77
C VAL A 419 -21.77 21.45 -16.39
N THR A 420 -22.09 20.17 -16.17
CA THR A 420 -22.57 19.66 -14.88
C THR A 420 -21.50 18.80 -14.22
N TYR A 421 -21.33 18.94 -12.90
CA TYR A 421 -20.28 18.29 -12.12
C TYR A 421 -20.85 17.31 -11.08
N ASP A 422 -20.19 16.17 -10.96
CA ASP A 422 -20.33 15.25 -9.83
C ASP A 422 -19.30 15.62 -8.75
N TYR A 423 -19.71 15.48 -7.49
CA TYR A 423 -18.82 15.65 -6.32
C TYR A 423 -18.59 14.31 -5.62
N TYR A 424 -17.39 14.09 -5.11
CA TYR A 424 -16.95 12.86 -4.45
C TYR A 424 -16.27 13.21 -3.13
N ILE A 425 -16.72 12.58 -2.05
CA ILE A 425 -16.26 12.79 -0.68
C ILE A 425 -15.62 11.49 -0.20
N GLY A 426 -14.39 11.57 0.30
CA GLY A 426 -13.70 10.46 0.95
C GLY A 426 -12.92 10.93 2.17
N TYR A 427 -12.33 9.99 2.90
CA TYR A 427 -11.48 10.30 4.05
C TYR A 427 -10.06 9.78 3.78
N ASN A 428 -9.10 10.68 3.64
CA ASN A 428 -7.74 10.32 3.24
C ASN A 428 -6.88 9.95 4.46
N ALA A 429 -7.30 8.90 5.16
CA ALA A 429 -6.69 8.43 6.38
C ALA A 429 -5.25 7.95 6.14
N GLN A 430 -4.31 8.43 6.96
CA GLN A 430 -2.88 8.15 6.82
C GLN A 430 -2.51 6.89 7.63
N PHE A 431 -2.95 5.72 7.17
CA PHE A 431 -2.55 4.45 7.81
C PHE A 431 -2.45 3.29 6.82
N GLY A 432 -1.68 2.26 7.21
CA GLY A 432 -1.51 1.02 6.45
C GLY A 432 -1.07 1.25 5.01
N ILE A 433 -1.94 0.90 4.07
CA ILE A 433 -1.74 0.99 2.62
C ILE A 433 -1.84 2.43 2.07
N ASN A 434 -2.12 3.40 2.93
CA ASN A 434 -2.25 4.82 2.60
C ASN A 434 -1.42 5.70 3.56
N ALA A 435 -0.46 5.10 4.26
CA ALA A 435 0.35 5.77 5.28
C ALA A 435 1.29 6.86 4.74
N ASP A 436 1.63 6.80 3.45
CA ASP A 436 2.56 7.75 2.82
C ASP A 436 1.82 8.74 1.90
N THR A 437 0.49 8.88 2.07
CA THR A 437 -0.28 9.90 1.35
C THR A 437 0.31 11.29 1.61
N LYS A 438 0.52 12.03 0.53
CA LYS A 438 1.36 13.24 0.53
C LYS A 438 0.56 14.50 0.83
N GLU A 439 -0.75 14.44 0.67
CA GLU A 439 -1.69 15.52 0.99
C GLU A 439 -3.00 15.00 1.58
N GLY A 440 -3.69 15.85 2.36
CA GLY A 440 -5.00 15.54 2.93
C GLY A 440 -4.95 14.53 4.09
N GLN A 441 -3.78 14.33 4.70
CA GLN A 441 -3.53 13.37 5.77
C GLN A 441 -4.58 13.49 6.88
N ASN A 442 -5.36 12.43 7.10
CA ASN A 442 -6.37 12.38 8.17
C ASN A 442 -7.44 13.48 8.06
N GLN A 443 -7.70 13.95 6.84
CA GLN A 443 -8.72 14.93 6.46
C GLN A 443 -9.80 14.32 5.55
N VAL A 444 -10.98 14.92 5.56
CA VAL A 444 -12.05 14.61 4.59
C VAL A 444 -11.76 15.40 3.31
N THR A 445 -11.53 14.68 2.21
CA THR A 445 -11.26 15.28 0.91
C THR A 445 -12.55 15.41 0.10
N VAL A 446 -12.74 16.57 -0.52
CA VAL A 446 -13.84 16.83 -1.46
C VAL A 446 -13.22 17.07 -2.82
N THR A 447 -13.56 16.21 -3.76
CA THR A 447 -13.09 16.24 -5.15
C THR A 447 -14.29 16.38 -6.09
N LYS A 448 -14.13 17.00 -7.26
CA LYS A 448 -15.17 17.07 -8.30
C LYS A 448 -14.64 16.63 -9.66
N ARG A 449 -15.56 16.30 -10.57
CA ARG A 449 -15.29 15.94 -11.97
C ARG A 449 -16.55 16.20 -12.80
N GLU A 450 -16.39 16.45 -14.09
CA GLU A 450 -17.54 16.52 -15.01
C GLU A 450 -18.40 15.25 -14.93
N ALA A 451 -19.72 15.42 -14.92
CA ALA A 451 -20.65 14.33 -14.68
C ALA A 451 -20.66 13.32 -15.84
N GLY A 452 -20.57 12.02 -15.53
CA GLY A 452 -20.62 10.94 -16.51
C GLY A 452 -19.33 10.15 -16.67
N THR A 453 -19.14 9.52 -17.84
CA THR A 453 -18.18 8.42 -18.05
C THR A 453 -17.11 8.67 -19.12
N ALA A 454 -17.07 9.85 -19.73
CA ALA A 454 -16.00 10.25 -20.65
C ALA A 454 -14.64 10.35 -19.93
N TYR A 455 -13.53 10.32 -20.69
CA TYR A 455 -12.21 10.60 -20.15
C TYR A 455 -12.12 12.06 -19.69
N ARG A 456 -11.98 12.28 -18.38
CA ARG A 456 -12.04 13.60 -17.73
C ARG A 456 -11.25 13.57 -16.42
N THR A 457 -10.46 14.61 -16.20
CA THR A 457 -9.69 14.86 -14.97
C THR A 457 -10.60 15.08 -13.76
N SER A 458 -10.01 15.19 -12.55
CA SER A 458 -10.75 15.51 -11.33
C SER A 458 -10.04 16.57 -10.51
N ASP A 459 -10.76 17.58 -10.03
CA ASP A 459 -10.23 18.64 -9.19
C ASP A 459 -10.42 18.34 -7.70
N LEU A 460 -9.36 18.44 -6.90
CA LEU A 460 -9.45 18.60 -5.45
C LEU A 460 -9.91 20.03 -5.14
N VAL A 461 -11.03 20.15 -4.43
CA VAL A 461 -11.69 21.43 -4.12
C VAL A 461 -11.88 21.70 -2.64
N ALA A 462 -11.67 20.70 -1.78
CA ALA A 462 -11.51 20.92 -0.33
C ALA A 462 -10.67 19.83 0.35
N LYS A 463 -9.91 20.27 1.35
CA LYS A 463 -9.31 19.45 2.40
C LYS A 463 -9.90 19.93 3.72
N LEU A 464 -10.72 19.10 4.38
CA LEU A 464 -11.41 19.47 5.60
C LEU A 464 -10.75 18.79 6.80
N SER A 465 -10.31 19.59 7.77
CA SER A 465 -10.08 19.14 9.15
C SER A 465 -11.40 19.04 9.92
N VAL A 466 -11.39 18.47 11.12
CA VAL A 466 -12.57 18.35 11.99
C VAL A 466 -13.24 19.73 12.20
N GLY A 467 -14.57 19.77 12.19
CA GLY A 467 -15.37 21.01 12.19
C GLY A 467 -15.43 21.73 10.84
N GLY A 468 -14.48 21.44 9.93
CA GLY A 468 -14.34 22.06 8.62
C GLY A 468 -15.50 21.78 7.68
N LYS A 469 -15.79 22.75 6.81
CA LYS A 469 -16.95 22.77 5.90
C LYS A 469 -16.56 23.16 4.48
N TYR A 470 -17.16 22.48 3.51
CA TYR A 470 -17.22 22.92 2.12
C TYR A 470 -18.68 23.19 1.72
N THR A 471 -18.91 24.21 0.89
CA THR A 471 -20.26 24.59 0.45
C THR A 471 -20.36 24.53 -1.08
N ILE A 472 -21.17 23.59 -1.58
CA ILE A 472 -21.62 23.59 -2.97
C ILE A 472 -22.70 24.66 -3.09
N ASN A 473 -22.30 25.79 -3.67
CA ASN A 473 -23.22 26.89 -3.97
C ASN A 473 -24.07 26.55 -5.20
N LYS A 474 -25.30 27.09 -5.24
CA LYS A 474 -26.27 26.88 -6.33
C LYS A 474 -26.50 25.41 -6.69
N PHE A 475 -26.76 24.57 -5.69
CA PHE A 475 -26.94 23.13 -5.88
C PHE A 475 -28.00 22.85 -6.96
N ARG A 476 -27.64 22.08 -8.00
CA ARG A 476 -28.45 21.81 -9.20
C ARG A 476 -29.04 23.06 -9.88
N GLY A 477 -28.29 24.17 -9.87
CA GLY A 477 -28.72 25.44 -10.46
C GLY A 477 -29.81 26.20 -9.68
N THR A 478 -30.20 25.70 -8.50
CA THR A 478 -31.12 26.40 -7.59
C THR A 478 -30.40 27.50 -6.81
N ASN A 479 -31.09 28.20 -5.90
CA ASN A 479 -30.44 29.07 -4.91
C ASN A 479 -29.98 28.32 -3.64
N ASN A 480 -30.20 27.01 -3.56
CA ASN A 480 -29.87 26.24 -2.36
C ASN A 480 -28.35 26.06 -2.24
N LYS A 481 -27.84 26.20 -1.01
CA LYS A 481 -26.46 25.83 -0.65
C LYS A 481 -26.48 24.45 -0.02
N LEU A 482 -25.66 23.53 -0.52
CA LEU A 482 -25.44 22.23 0.12
C LEU A 482 -24.08 22.25 0.82
N ILE A 483 -24.07 21.94 2.11
CA ILE A 483 -22.88 21.94 2.95
C ILE A 483 -22.44 20.50 3.19
N ILE A 484 -21.15 20.26 3.03
CA ILE A 484 -20.43 19.04 3.42
C ILE A 484 -19.58 19.43 4.63
N GLN A 485 -19.75 18.74 5.77
CA GLN A 485 -18.99 18.98 6.99
C GLN A 485 -18.27 17.70 7.44
N PHE A 486 -16.99 17.83 7.81
CA PHE A 486 -16.32 16.84 8.67
C PHE A 486 -16.72 17.15 10.11
N LYS A 487 -17.56 16.30 10.71
CA LYS A 487 -18.16 16.55 12.02
C LYS A 487 -17.17 16.28 13.15
N SER A 488 -16.66 15.06 13.19
CA SER A 488 -15.80 14.52 14.26
C SER A 488 -15.06 13.29 13.74
N ARG A 489 -13.95 12.92 14.40
CA ARG A 489 -13.34 11.58 14.24
C ARG A 489 -14.20 10.54 14.98
N VAL A 490 -13.96 9.26 14.68
CA VAL A 490 -14.25 8.10 15.55
C VAL A 490 -13.19 7.04 15.29
N ASP A 491 -12.92 6.15 16.26
CA ASP A 491 -11.92 5.07 16.10
C ASP A 491 -10.50 5.61 15.78
N GLY A 492 -10.13 6.71 16.47
CA GLY A 492 -8.89 7.45 16.27
C GLY A 492 -8.82 8.18 14.92
N LEU A 493 -7.62 8.26 14.35
CA LEU A 493 -7.39 8.85 13.02
C LEU A 493 -7.97 8.02 11.86
N GLN A 494 -8.57 6.85 12.10
CA GLN A 494 -8.94 5.90 11.04
C GLN A 494 -10.28 6.20 10.35
N LYS A 495 -11.20 6.91 11.00
CA LYS A 495 -12.56 7.15 10.50
C LYS A 495 -13.07 8.57 10.78
N ALA A 496 -13.96 9.05 9.92
CA ALA A 496 -14.50 10.41 9.97
C ALA A 496 -16.03 10.41 9.86
N VAL A 497 -16.72 10.98 10.85
CA VAL A 497 -18.15 11.25 10.73
C VAL A 497 -18.34 12.47 9.85
N VAL A 498 -19.09 12.31 8.76
CA VAL A 498 -19.44 13.41 7.84
C VAL A 498 -20.93 13.67 7.81
N GLU A 499 -21.27 14.93 7.60
CA GLU A 499 -22.63 15.44 7.49
C GLU A 499 -22.82 16.16 6.15
N VAL A 500 -23.93 15.89 5.46
CA VAL A 500 -24.31 16.51 4.19
C VAL A 500 -25.73 17.05 4.31
N TYR A 501 -25.88 18.38 4.29
CA TYR A 501 -27.13 19.05 4.64
C TYR A 501 -27.31 20.38 3.90
N PHE A 502 -28.56 20.83 3.70
CA PHE A 502 -28.83 22.16 3.14
C PHE A 502 -28.70 23.24 4.22
N ASP A 503 -28.21 24.42 3.84
CA ASP A 503 -28.09 25.57 4.74
C ASP A 503 -29.46 25.93 5.35
N GLY A 504 -29.52 26.07 6.68
CA GLY A 504 -30.74 26.16 7.47
C GLY A 504 -31.16 24.85 8.16
N LEU A 505 -30.56 23.69 7.83
CA LEU A 505 -30.84 22.38 8.44
C LEU A 505 -29.74 21.87 9.38
N GLN A 506 -28.85 22.76 9.84
CA GLN A 506 -27.79 22.47 10.82
C GLN A 506 -28.35 21.73 12.05
N GLY A 507 -27.86 20.52 12.31
CA GLY A 507 -28.18 19.74 13.52
C GLY A 507 -29.44 18.86 13.44
N ASN A 508 -30.27 18.98 12.41
CA ASN A 508 -31.54 18.22 12.26
C ASN A 508 -31.35 16.76 11.77
N PHE A 509 -30.26 16.10 12.16
CA PHE A 509 -29.96 14.73 11.73
C PHE A 509 -30.75 13.70 12.53
N PRO A 510 -31.27 12.63 11.91
CA PRO A 510 -31.64 11.42 12.65
C PRO A 510 -30.43 10.95 13.45
N THR A 511 -30.60 10.66 14.73
CA THR A 511 -29.50 10.16 15.57
C THR A 511 -29.05 8.79 15.06
N MET A 512 -27.92 8.74 14.35
CA MET A 512 -27.12 7.51 14.31
C MET A 512 -26.86 7.12 15.76
N ALA A 513 -27.11 5.86 16.12
CA ALA A 513 -26.80 5.37 17.46
C ALA A 513 -25.30 5.57 17.70
N PRO A 514 -24.89 6.39 18.69
CA PRO A 514 -23.48 6.61 18.92
C PRO A 514 -22.88 5.31 19.44
N THR A 515 -21.86 4.80 18.75
CA THR A 515 -20.83 4.01 19.42
C THR A 515 -20.04 4.96 20.31
N GLU A 516 -20.58 5.28 21.50
CA GLU A 516 -19.83 6.03 22.51
C GLU A 516 -18.57 5.21 22.86
N PRO A 517 -17.35 5.76 22.69
CA PRO A 517 -16.11 5.01 22.97
C PRO A 517 -15.86 4.86 24.49
N CYS A 518 -16.53 5.66 25.30
CA CYS A 518 -16.42 5.71 26.75
C CYS A 518 -17.73 5.28 27.43
N ALA A 519 -17.68 5.04 28.74
CA ALA A 519 -18.86 4.65 29.53
C ALA A 519 -19.76 5.86 29.86
N PRO A 520 -21.06 5.66 30.15
CA PRO A 520 -21.94 6.73 30.62
C PRO A 520 -21.40 7.40 31.89
N GLY A 521 -21.08 8.70 31.80
CA GLY A 521 -20.40 9.46 32.86
C GLY A 521 -18.92 9.79 32.56
N GLU A 522 -18.41 9.35 31.42
CA GLU A 522 -17.12 9.71 30.85
C GLU A 522 -17.32 10.60 29.60
N ALA A 523 -16.25 11.26 29.16
CA ALA A 523 -16.16 12.04 27.92
C ALA A 523 -14.85 11.71 27.21
N PHE A 524 -14.92 11.46 25.91
CA PHE A 524 -13.77 11.04 25.11
C PHE A 524 -12.91 12.25 24.75
N PHE A 525 -11.71 12.32 25.30
CA PHE A 525 -10.71 13.30 24.91
C PHE A 525 -9.89 12.76 23.74
N GLU A 526 -9.55 13.64 22.80
CA GLU A 526 -8.63 13.37 21.69
C GLU A 526 -7.62 14.51 21.57
N LEU A 527 -6.39 14.18 21.19
CA LEU A 527 -5.30 15.11 20.94
C LEU A 527 -4.66 14.75 19.60
N ASP A 528 -4.87 15.59 18.59
CA ASP A 528 -4.03 15.63 17.40
C ASP A 528 -2.81 16.52 17.70
N LEU A 529 -1.62 16.07 17.30
CA LEU A 529 -0.38 16.81 17.52
C LEU A 529 0.56 16.63 16.32
N THR A 530 0.51 17.55 15.37
CA THR A 530 1.49 17.67 14.29
C THR A 530 2.70 18.43 14.83
N LEU A 531 3.89 17.87 14.65
CA LEU A 531 5.14 18.39 15.18
C LEU A 531 6.11 18.75 14.07
N ASP A 532 7.16 19.48 14.41
CA ASP A 532 8.12 20.05 13.47
C ASP A 532 9.41 19.21 13.38
N TYR A 533 10.46 19.77 12.77
CA TYR A 533 11.72 19.10 12.56
C TYR A 533 12.56 18.87 13.84
N TRP A 534 12.29 19.56 14.95
CA TRP A 534 13.09 19.52 16.18
C TRP A 534 12.49 18.67 17.31
N ALA A 535 11.24 18.24 17.13
CA ALA A 535 10.42 17.46 18.06
C ALA A 535 11.07 16.33 18.91
N PRO A 536 12.06 15.52 18.45
CA PRO A 536 12.58 14.40 19.25
C PRO A 536 13.19 14.75 20.60
N GLU A 537 13.84 15.91 20.68
CA GLU A 537 14.49 16.42 21.89
C GLU A 537 13.81 17.70 22.40
N ASP A 538 13.02 18.34 21.54
CA ASP A 538 12.34 19.59 21.85
C ASP A 538 10.96 19.40 22.52
N ASN A 539 10.11 18.53 21.96
CA ASN A 539 8.70 18.52 22.32
C ASN A 539 8.32 17.42 23.32
N SER A 540 7.54 17.80 24.33
CA SER A 540 6.89 16.87 25.27
C SER A 540 5.59 17.45 25.82
N TRP A 541 4.56 16.63 26.01
CA TRP A 541 3.30 17.08 26.59
C TRP A 541 2.83 16.21 27.76
N THR A 542 1.99 16.79 28.62
CA THR A 542 1.29 16.11 29.72
C THR A 542 -0.18 16.51 29.74
N LEU A 543 -1.04 15.56 30.14
CA LEU A 543 -2.44 15.76 30.49
C LEU A 543 -2.62 15.41 31.96
N VAL A 544 -3.16 16.32 32.77
CA VAL A 544 -3.29 16.15 34.23
C VAL A 544 -4.72 16.42 34.67
N HIS A 545 -5.23 15.59 35.58
CA HIS A 545 -6.53 15.76 36.23
C HIS A 545 -6.44 16.78 37.36
N ASP A 546 -7.14 17.91 37.23
CA ASP A 546 -6.97 19.08 38.13
C ASP A 546 -7.36 18.79 39.60
N LEU A 547 -8.21 17.80 39.86
CA LEU A 547 -8.74 17.50 41.21
C LEU A 547 -8.00 16.40 41.98
N SER A 548 -7.12 15.61 41.34
CA SER A 548 -6.29 14.61 42.03
C SER A 548 -4.79 14.76 41.80
N ALA A 549 -4.37 15.72 40.96
CA ALA A 549 -2.99 15.88 40.48
C ALA A 549 -2.38 14.63 39.79
N GLY A 550 -3.20 13.60 39.51
CA GLY A 550 -2.79 12.45 38.72
C GLY A 550 -2.53 12.87 37.27
N GLN A 551 -1.34 12.54 36.77
CA GLN A 551 -1.09 12.56 35.33
C GLN A 551 -1.96 11.49 34.68
N VAL A 552 -2.76 11.92 33.70
CA VAL A 552 -3.70 11.08 32.94
C VAL A 552 -3.01 10.55 31.69
N GLY A 553 -2.26 11.40 31.00
CA GLY A 553 -1.50 11.05 29.81
C GLY A 553 -0.24 11.89 29.64
N SER A 554 0.67 11.46 28.78
CA SER A 554 1.85 12.22 28.38
C SER A 554 2.45 11.68 27.09
N GLY A 555 3.14 12.53 26.33
CA GLY A 555 3.98 12.14 25.20
C GLY A 555 5.31 12.90 25.20
N LYS A 556 6.32 12.33 24.56
CA LYS A 556 7.70 12.86 24.44
C LYS A 556 8.42 12.08 23.33
N ASN A 557 9.66 12.46 23.01
CA ASN A 557 10.55 11.69 22.12
C ASN A 557 10.04 11.54 20.66
N PHE A 558 9.20 12.46 20.20
CA PHE A 558 8.47 12.32 18.93
C PHE A 558 9.37 12.35 17.70
N ALA A 559 9.03 11.63 16.63
CA ALA A 559 9.80 11.71 15.38
C ALA A 559 9.71 13.12 14.74
N ARG A 560 10.76 13.49 13.99
CA ARG A 560 10.81 14.76 13.23
C ARG A 560 9.67 14.82 12.20
N ASN A 561 8.98 15.95 12.11
CA ASN A 561 7.82 16.20 11.23
C ASN A 561 6.69 15.17 11.39
N SER A 562 6.49 14.61 12.60
CA SER A 562 5.51 13.55 12.83
C SER A 562 4.12 14.07 13.22
N GLN A 563 3.10 13.25 12.97
CA GLN A 563 1.79 13.38 13.61
C GLN A 563 1.71 12.37 14.75
N SER A 564 1.46 12.87 15.96
CA SER A 564 1.14 12.10 17.16
C SER A 564 -0.37 12.20 17.42
N TYR A 565 -0.97 11.09 17.86
CA TYR A 565 -2.35 11.05 18.34
C TYR A 565 -2.41 10.42 19.74
N TYR A 566 -3.25 10.97 20.60
CA TYR A 566 -3.60 10.38 21.90
C TYR A 566 -5.09 10.55 22.18
N SER A 567 -5.70 9.58 22.85
CA SER A 567 -7.09 9.68 23.29
C SER A 567 -7.31 8.98 24.62
N GLU A 568 -8.32 9.44 25.37
CA GLU A 568 -8.60 8.94 26.71
C GLU A 568 -10.07 9.10 27.10
N CYS A 569 -10.58 8.20 27.93
CA CYS A 569 -11.88 8.37 28.57
C CYS A 569 -11.75 9.15 29.88
N LEU A 570 -12.05 10.45 29.82
CA LEU A 570 -11.99 11.36 30.96
C LEU A 570 -13.32 11.36 31.72
N ASN A 571 -13.30 11.55 33.05
CA ASN A 571 -14.54 11.74 33.81
C ASN A 571 -15.33 12.95 33.25
N SER A 572 -16.66 12.86 33.16
CA SER A 572 -17.53 14.01 32.84
C SER A 572 -17.47 15.11 33.93
N ALA A 573 -17.93 16.32 33.61
CA ALA A 573 -18.00 17.49 34.51
C ALA A 573 -16.67 17.86 35.22
N THR A 574 -15.53 17.50 34.64
CA THR A 574 -14.23 17.47 35.32
C THR A 574 -13.18 18.29 34.57
N SER A 575 -12.34 19.02 35.31
CA SER A 575 -11.32 19.91 34.73
C SER A 575 -9.97 19.22 34.52
N TYR A 576 -9.31 19.56 33.43
CA TYR A 576 -8.02 19.00 33.01
C TYR A 576 -7.07 20.09 32.50
N THR A 577 -5.78 19.85 32.68
CA THR A 577 -4.69 20.65 32.10
C THR A 577 -3.97 19.82 31.06
N TRP A 578 -3.97 20.27 29.81
CA TRP A 578 -2.99 19.85 28.82
C TRP A 578 -1.85 20.88 28.77
N THR A 579 -0.62 20.42 28.61
CA THR A 579 0.56 21.30 28.48
C THR A 579 1.56 20.66 27.54
N LEU A 580 1.87 21.35 26.45
CA LEU A 580 3.03 21.09 25.59
C LEU A 580 4.20 21.96 26.04
N THR A 581 5.39 21.39 26.02
CA THR A 581 6.68 22.05 26.23
C THR A 581 7.46 22.01 24.92
N ASP A 582 8.11 23.12 24.58
CA ASP A 582 9.06 23.29 23.47
C ASP A 582 10.35 23.86 24.09
N ASN A 583 11.40 23.04 24.18
CA ASN A 583 12.59 23.31 24.97
C ASN A 583 13.50 24.41 24.37
N HIS A 584 13.43 24.64 23.06
CA HIS A 584 14.27 25.60 22.33
C HIS A 584 13.62 26.98 22.18
N GLY A 585 12.29 27.07 22.26
CA GLY A 585 11.52 28.31 22.27
C GLY A 585 11.19 28.87 20.88
N ASP A 586 11.38 28.10 19.81
CA ASP A 586 10.98 28.46 18.44
C ASP A 586 9.52 28.09 18.10
N ALA A 587 8.87 27.31 18.97
CA ALA A 587 7.51 26.77 18.81
C ALA A 587 7.35 25.84 17.59
N ILE A 588 6.29 25.03 17.61
CA ILE A 588 6.05 24.02 16.56
C ILE A 588 5.65 24.63 15.19
N CYS A 589 5.41 25.95 15.13
CA CYS A 589 5.14 26.71 13.92
C CYS A 589 5.74 28.13 14.04
N CYS A 590 6.27 28.75 12.99
CA CYS A 590 6.01 28.47 11.56
C CYS A 590 7.25 28.61 10.65
N SER A 591 8.46 28.63 11.23
CA SER A 591 9.73 28.78 10.50
C SER A 591 10.50 27.47 10.33
N ALA A 592 10.24 26.47 11.17
CA ALA A 592 10.86 25.14 11.11
C ALA A 592 9.90 24.02 10.62
N GLY A 593 8.59 24.28 10.60
CA GLY A 593 7.56 23.36 10.13
C GLY A 593 6.15 23.95 10.20
N ASN A 594 5.16 23.13 9.87
CA ASN A 594 3.71 23.43 9.94
C ASN A 594 3.06 22.71 11.14
N GLY A 595 3.71 22.70 12.31
CA GLY A 595 3.22 22.01 13.49
C GLY A 595 1.98 22.67 14.08
N GLU A 596 1.07 21.85 14.59
CA GLU A 596 -0.20 22.28 15.18
C GLU A 596 -0.68 21.23 16.19
N PHE A 597 -1.12 21.68 17.37
CA PHE A 597 -1.85 20.86 18.31
C PHE A 597 -3.35 21.19 18.26
N ILE A 598 -4.20 20.16 18.38
CA ILE A 598 -5.65 20.29 18.41
C ILE A 598 -6.21 19.32 19.44
N GLY A 599 -6.94 19.84 20.42
CA GLY A 599 -7.62 19.04 21.45
C GLY A 599 -9.12 19.00 21.20
N TYR A 600 -9.73 17.83 21.39
CA TYR A 600 -11.18 17.62 21.28
C TYR A 600 -11.72 16.94 22.54
N VAL A 601 -13.01 17.19 22.86
CA VAL A 601 -13.78 16.39 23.80
C VAL A 601 -15.12 16.02 23.14
N ASN A 602 -15.44 14.73 23.12
CA ASN A 602 -16.58 14.14 22.40
C ASN A 602 -16.60 14.58 20.91
N GLY A 603 -15.42 14.64 20.28
CA GLY A 603 -15.24 15.11 18.90
C GLY A 603 -15.42 16.62 18.67
N VAL A 604 -15.69 17.41 19.71
CA VAL A 604 -15.79 18.88 19.64
C VAL A 604 -14.43 19.51 19.97
N GLU A 605 -13.92 20.36 19.07
CA GLU A 605 -12.66 21.09 19.30
C GLU A 605 -12.76 22.02 20.51
N ILE A 606 -11.84 21.84 21.47
CA ILE A 606 -11.77 22.61 22.72
C ILE A 606 -10.54 23.52 22.79
N PHE A 607 -9.47 23.21 22.03
CA PHE A 607 -8.33 24.09 21.82
C PHE A 607 -7.58 23.74 20.53
N ARG A 608 -6.92 24.76 19.97
CA ARG A 608 -6.02 24.69 18.83
C ARG A 608 -4.84 25.62 19.09
N GLY A 609 -3.72 25.41 18.40
CA GLY A 609 -2.57 26.31 18.42
C GLY A 609 -1.29 25.67 17.90
N GLY A 610 -0.21 26.44 17.88
CA GLY A 610 1.11 25.93 17.46
C GLY A 610 2.14 27.02 17.14
N SER A 611 1.70 28.25 16.87
CA SER A 611 2.61 29.37 16.63
C SER A 611 3.16 29.95 17.95
N ALA A 612 4.26 30.71 17.88
CA ALA A 612 4.92 31.30 19.04
C ALA A 612 4.01 32.11 20.00
N GLN A 613 2.83 32.57 19.57
CA GLN A 613 1.86 33.25 20.44
C GLN A 613 1.11 32.31 21.40
N ASP A 614 1.10 31.00 21.14
CA ASP A 614 0.55 29.98 22.04
C ASP A 614 1.50 29.61 23.19
N PHE A 615 2.79 29.91 23.04
CA PHE A 615 3.85 29.49 23.96
C PHE A 615 4.28 30.66 24.86
N VAL A 616 4.32 30.43 26.17
CA VAL A 616 4.82 31.38 27.16
C VAL A 616 5.89 30.68 27.98
N ALA A 617 7.12 31.17 27.89
CA ALA A 617 8.31 30.54 28.48
C ALA A 617 8.39 29.04 28.13
N SER A 618 8.54 28.73 26.83
CA SER A 618 8.71 27.36 26.31
C SER A 618 7.52 26.43 26.54
N LYS A 619 6.31 26.93 26.83
CA LYS A 619 5.13 26.10 27.12
C LYS A 619 3.82 26.65 26.58
N ALA A 620 3.07 25.81 25.87
CA ALA A 620 1.68 26.03 25.50
C ALA A 620 0.75 25.27 26.46
N VAL A 621 -0.01 26.00 27.29
CA VAL A 621 -0.86 25.44 28.35
C VAL A 621 -2.33 25.65 28.02
N LYS A 622 -3.08 24.57 27.79
CA LYS A 622 -4.52 24.60 27.50
C LYS A 622 -5.30 23.93 28.64
N LYS A 623 -6.28 24.64 29.20
CA LYS A 623 -7.17 24.18 30.29
C LYS A 623 -8.56 23.99 29.73
N PHE A 624 -9.21 22.88 30.08
CA PHE A 624 -10.58 22.58 29.65
C PHE A 624 -11.34 21.84 30.76
N THR A 625 -12.66 21.75 30.59
CA THR A 625 -13.56 20.98 31.46
C THR A 625 -14.43 20.10 30.57
N THR A 626 -14.51 18.82 30.87
CA THR A 626 -15.39 17.89 30.16
C THR A 626 -16.86 18.24 30.42
N PRO A 627 -17.78 18.07 29.45
CA PRO A 627 -19.20 18.31 29.68
C PRO A 627 -19.73 17.48 30.86
N GLY A 628 -20.61 18.07 31.68
CA GLY A 628 -21.51 17.29 32.51
C GLY A 628 -22.64 16.70 31.67
N GLY A 629 -23.25 15.60 32.13
CA GLY A 629 -24.36 14.96 31.43
C GLY A 629 -25.52 15.93 31.19
N ALA A 630 -25.94 16.05 29.92
CA ALA A 630 -26.83 17.09 29.37
C ALA A 630 -26.23 18.53 29.37
N ALA A 631 -25.97 19.05 28.16
CA ALA A 631 -25.24 20.31 27.93
C ALA A 631 -26.00 21.58 28.33
N PRO A 632 -25.36 22.54 29.03
CA PRO A 632 -25.26 23.92 28.50
C PRO A 632 -24.02 24.77 28.95
N LYS A 633 -23.61 25.75 28.10
CA LYS A 633 -22.82 27.03 28.26
C LYS A 633 -21.67 27.23 29.34
N PRO A 634 -20.73 28.22 29.18
CA PRO A 634 -19.32 28.05 29.66
C PRO A 634 -18.68 29.03 30.72
N ASN A 635 -17.64 28.51 31.44
CA ASN A 635 -16.39 29.11 32.07
C ASN A 635 -16.50 30.14 33.26
N PRO A 636 -15.44 30.48 34.10
CA PRO A 636 -14.01 30.04 34.31
C PRO A 636 -13.57 29.86 35.83
N THR A 637 -12.32 29.85 36.41
CA THR A 637 -10.95 29.24 36.19
C THR A 637 -9.97 29.41 37.44
N LYS A 638 -9.10 28.40 37.76
CA LYS A 638 -7.71 28.44 38.41
C LYS A 638 -7.49 28.93 39.88
N ALA A 639 -6.46 28.51 40.69
CA ALA A 639 -5.31 27.53 40.72
C ALA A 639 -4.76 27.43 42.22
N PRO A 640 -3.53 26.99 42.69
CA PRO A 640 -2.25 26.48 42.10
C PRO A 640 -1.53 25.29 42.88
N THR A 641 -0.17 25.24 42.98
CA THR A 641 0.76 24.18 43.51
C THR A 641 2.09 24.83 44.11
N PRO A 642 3.31 24.22 44.35
CA PRO A 642 3.88 22.82 44.36
C PRO A 642 5.00 22.46 45.45
N SER A 643 5.58 21.22 45.38
CA SER A 643 7.02 20.79 45.66
C SER A 643 7.62 20.62 47.10
N PRO A 644 8.81 19.93 47.32
CA PRO A 644 9.84 19.30 46.42
C PRO A 644 10.34 17.82 46.76
N THR A 645 11.64 17.45 46.54
CA THR A 645 12.28 16.11 46.16
C THR A 645 13.52 15.64 47.04
N PRO A 646 14.60 14.83 46.65
CA PRO A 646 14.87 13.46 46.05
C PRO A 646 16.01 12.54 46.73
N MET A 647 16.56 11.46 46.05
CA MET A 647 17.99 10.87 45.99
C MET A 647 18.21 9.27 46.06
N PRO A 648 19.44 8.59 45.97
CA PRO A 648 19.76 7.46 44.98
C PRO A 648 20.50 6.12 45.44
N ALA A 649 20.81 5.11 44.56
CA ALA A 649 21.66 3.86 44.85
C ALA A 649 22.20 2.98 43.62
N PRO A 650 23.39 2.24 43.66
CA PRO A 650 23.91 1.37 42.53
C PRO A 650 24.88 0.11 42.73
N LYS A 651 24.97 -0.82 41.71
CA LYS A 651 26.16 -1.61 41.13
C LYS A 651 26.64 -3.09 41.55
N PRO A 652 27.53 -3.86 40.78
CA PRO A 652 27.42 -5.35 40.46
C PRO A 652 28.74 -6.25 40.38
N THR A 653 28.73 -7.52 39.83
CA THR A 653 29.87 -8.29 39.12
C THR A 653 29.54 -9.73 38.55
N SER A 654 30.40 -10.38 37.71
CA SER A 654 30.36 -11.76 37.06
C SER A 654 31.76 -12.20 36.46
N PRO A 655 32.08 -13.32 35.67
CA PRO A 655 31.39 -14.52 35.08
C PRO A 655 31.93 -15.92 35.61
N PRO A 656 32.49 -17.02 34.95
CA PRO A 656 33.02 -17.40 33.57
C PRO A 656 32.58 -18.82 32.96
N GLN A 657 33.40 -19.55 32.13
CA GLN A 657 33.03 -20.77 31.30
C GLN A 657 34.13 -21.83 30.95
N PRO A 658 33.76 -23.14 30.74
CA PRO A 658 34.30 -24.16 29.76
C PRO A 658 33.17 -25.01 29.03
N ALA A 659 33.28 -26.11 28.23
CA ALA A 659 34.18 -26.66 27.14
C ALA A 659 33.51 -27.93 26.43
N PRO A 660 33.90 -28.43 25.21
CA PRO A 660 33.07 -29.37 24.37
C PRO A 660 33.64 -30.78 23.93
N THR A 661 32.83 -31.65 23.29
CA THR A 661 33.20 -32.92 22.54
C THR A 661 32.05 -33.44 21.60
N THR A 662 32.23 -34.50 20.78
CA THR A 662 31.49 -34.74 19.50
C THR A 662 30.68 -36.06 19.27
N ALA A 663 29.61 -35.95 18.44
CA ALA A 663 28.94 -36.91 17.49
C ALA A 663 28.62 -38.39 17.86
N PRO A 664 27.39 -38.90 17.55
CA PRO A 664 27.12 -39.54 16.23
C PRO A 664 25.68 -39.36 15.65
N ALA A 665 25.38 -39.95 14.48
CA ALA A 665 24.25 -39.63 13.58
C ALA A 665 22.96 -40.51 13.68
N PRO A 666 21.80 -40.10 13.09
CA PRO A 666 20.46 -40.71 13.34
C PRO A 666 19.95 -41.70 12.26
N ALA A 667 18.82 -42.36 12.56
CA ALA A 667 18.19 -43.46 11.82
C ALA A 667 17.01 -43.02 10.88
N PRO A 668 16.40 -43.91 10.07
CA PRO A 668 15.44 -43.53 9.00
C PRO A 668 13.99 -43.28 9.50
N VAL A 669 13.18 -42.65 8.65
CA VAL A 669 11.89 -42.03 9.00
C VAL A 669 10.69 -42.83 8.44
N PRO A 670 9.59 -43.01 9.20
CA PRO A 670 8.35 -43.60 8.68
C PRO A 670 7.58 -42.67 7.73
N ALA A 671 6.86 -43.25 6.77
CA ALA A 671 5.98 -42.50 5.86
C ALA A 671 4.71 -41.98 6.57
N ALA A 672 4.21 -40.83 6.13
CA ALA A 672 3.03 -40.17 6.70
C ALA A 672 1.73 -40.98 6.50
N GLY A 673 0.83 -40.92 7.47
CA GLY A 673 -0.51 -41.53 7.37
C GLY A 673 -1.19 -41.76 8.72
N ASN A 674 -0.80 -42.83 9.42
CA ASN A 674 -1.60 -43.40 10.51
C ASN A 674 -0.91 -43.31 11.88
N CYS A 675 -1.32 -42.35 12.71
CA CYS A 675 -1.13 -42.42 14.16
C CYS A 675 -2.30 -43.12 14.85
N ALA A 676 -2.07 -43.73 16.01
CA ALA A 676 -3.12 -44.45 16.73
C ALA A 676 -4.19 -43.49 17.29
N ALA A 677 -5.38 -44.02 17.61
CA ALA A 677 -6.42 -43.24 18.27
C ALA A 677 -5.91 -42.70 19.61
N GLY A 678 -5.98 -41.38 19.80
CA GLY A 678 -5.35 -40.69 20.93
C GLY A 678 -3.95 -40.14 20.65
N GLN A 679 -3.44 -40.21 19.42
CA GLN A 679 -2.18 -39.63 19.00
C GLN A 679 -2.34 -38.70 17.79
N THR A 680 -1.42 -37.75 17.63
CA THR A 680 -1.31 -36.82 16.49
C THR A 680 0.05 -37.02 15.81
N LEU A 681 0.11 -36.89 14.48
CA LEU A 681 1.39 -36.88 13.76
C LEU A 681 2.11 -35.54 14.00
N PHE A 682 3.31 -35.60 14.56
CA PHE A 682 4.27 -34.49 14.57
C PHE A 682 5.22 -34.63 13.38
N GLU A 683 5.46 -33.53 12.69
CA GLU A 683 6.36 -33.44 11.53
C GLU A 683 7.33 -32.27 11.76
N LEU A 684 8.62 -32.56 11.76
CA LEU A 684 9.71 -31.59 11.79
C LEU A 684 10.34 -31.50 10.40
N ASP A 685 10.60 -30.28 9.94
CA ASP A 685 11.18 -29.98 8.64
C ASP A 685 12.21 -28.85 8.83
N LEU A 686 13.46 -29.10 8.48
CA LEU A 686 14.57 -28.18 8.72
C LEU A 686 15.53 -28.09 7.53
N GLN A 687 15.99 -26.87 7.26
CA GLN A 687 17.15 -26.56 6.43
C GLN A 687 18.20 -25.98 7.36
N LEU A 688 19.39 -26.57 7.41
CA LEU A 688 20.52 -26.04 8.18
C LEU A 688 21.41 -25.16 7.30
N ASP A 689 22.36 -24.46 7.94
CA ASP A 689 23.25 -23.51 7.29
C ASP A 689 24.57 -24.17 6.80
N TYR A 690 25.54 -23.37 6.36
CA TYR A 690 26.88 -23.85 5.99
C TYR A 690 27.69 -24.46 7.15
N TRP A 691 27.51 -24.07 8.42
CA TRP A 691 28.29 -24.53 9.57
C TRP A 691 27.73 -25.76 10.30
N ALA A 692 26.53 -26.19 9.92
CA ALA A 692 25.80 -27.37 10.39
C ALA A 692 26.55 -28.66 10.82
N PRO A 693 27.68 -29.11 10.21
CA PRO A 693 28.34 -30.36 10.62
C PRO A 693 28.85 -30.40 12.07
N ASP A 694 29.44 -29.28 12.51
CA ASP A 694 30.07 -29.14 13.83
C ASP A 694 29.25 -28.21 14.75
N ASP A 695 28.30 -27.46 14.17
CA ASP A 695 27.51 -26.46 14.88
C ASP A 695 26.12 -26.94 15.32
N ASN A 696 25.30 -27.49 14.42
CA ASN A 696 23.88 -27.70 14.69
C ASN A 696 23.54 -29.11 15.21
N SER A 697 22.70 -29.17 16.23
CA SER A 697 22.03 -30.40 16.67
C SER A 697 20.65 -30.10 17.26
N TRP A 698 19.75 -31.08 17.36
CA TRP A 698 18.42 -30.84 17.92
C TRP A 698 17.81 -32.06 18.62
N THR A 699 16.82 -31.81 19.47
CA THR A 699 16.03 -32.83 20.18
C THR A 699 14.55 -32.46 20.26
N VAL A 700 13.68 -33.46 20.40
CA VAL A 700 12.31 -33.32 20.94
C VAL A 700 12.26 -34.12 22.23
N THR A 701 11.75 -33.54 23.31
CA THR A 701 11.51 -34.19 24.60
C THR A 701 10.03 -34.25 24.93
N ASP A 702 9.59 -35.26 25.70
CA ASP A 702 8.25 -35.31 26.27
C ASP A 702 8.12 -34.45 27.55
N GLY A 703 6.90 -34.33 28.08
CA GLY A 703 6.60 -33.57 29.30
C GLY A 703 7.21 -34.13 30.58
N LYS A 704 7.96 -35.24 30.50
CA LYS A 704 8.74 -35.85 31.59
C LYS A 704 10.25 -35.66 31.39
N GLY A 705 10.64 -34.91 30.35
CA GLY A 705 12.04 -34.61 30.00
C GLY A 705 12.73 -35.69 29.18
N LYS A 706 12.03 -36.75 28.74
CA LYS A 706 12.64 -37.84 27.97
C LYS A 706 12.71 -37.48 26.49
N THR A 707 13.89 -37.58 25.89
CA THR A 707 14.07 -37.41 24.43
C THR A 707 13.30 -38.48 23.65
N VAL A 708 12.51 -38.04 22.67
CA VAL A 708 11.68 -38.87 21.78
C VAL A 708 12.07 -38.78 20.30
N LEU A 709 12.73 -37.69 19.88
CA LEU A 709 13.46 -37.57 18.61
C LEU A 709 14.74 -36.76 18.81
N SER A 710 15.73 -36.96 17.95
CA SER A 710 16.97 -36.15 17.92
C SER A 710 17.65 -36.19 16.55
N GLY A 711 18.51 -35.20 16.30
CA GLY A 711 19.31 -35.09 15.09
C GLY A 711 20.64 -34.37 15.32
N SER A 712 21.69 -34.78 14.63
CA SER A 712 23.09 -34.33 14.81
C SER A 712 23.95 -34.78 13.63
N SER A 713 25.21 -34.31 13.58
CA SER A 713 26.25 -34.81 12.67
C SER A 713 25.91 -34.59 11.19
N TYR A 714 25.48 -33.38 10.87
CA TYR A 714 24.97 -33.01 9.55
C TYR A 714 26.07 -32.74 8.51
N LYS A 715 25.64 -32.37 7.28
CA LYS A 715 26.52 -31.82 6.24
C LYS A 715 26.22 -30.34 6.07
N ARG A 716 27.17 -29.58 5.49
CA ARG A 716 26.98 -28.16 5.18
C ARG A 716 25.76 -27.97 4.29
N ASN A 717 24.87 -27.06 4.68
CA ASN A 717 23.54 -26.79 4.11
C ASN A 717 22.64 -28.04 3.99
N ALA A 718 22.71 -28.98 4.94
CA ALA A 718 21.82 -30.15 4.95
C ALA A 718 20.37 -29.76 5.27
N ALA A 719 19.44 -30.25 4.47
CA ALA A 719 18.03 -30.37 4.87
C ALA A 719 17.79 -31.73 5.52
N ASP A 720 16.88 -31.77 6.50
CA ASP A 720 16.37 -33.00 7.10
C ASP A 720 14.89 -32.84 7.46
N SER A 721 14.14 -33.94 7.45
CA SER A 721 12.76 -33.96 7.93
C SER A 721 12.48 -35.27 8.65
N LYS A 722 11.82 -35.17 9.81
CA LYS A 722 11.54 -36.28 10.73
C LYS A 722 10.08 -36.24 11.15
N SER A 723 9.48 -37.40 11.39
CA SER A 723 8.10 -37.50 11.87
C SER A 723 7.98 -38.50 13.02
N MET A 724 6.98 -38.30 13.89
CA MET A 724 6.61 -39.25 14.95
C MET A 724 5.14 -39.09 15.32
N CYS A 725 4.54 -40.10 15.95
CA CYS A 725 3.24 -39.96 16.60
C CYS A 725 3.42 -39.54 18.06
N VAL A 726 2.79 -38.43 18.46
CA VAL A 726 2.80 -37.86 19.82
C VAL A 726 1.43 -38.03 20.49
N ASN A 727 1.42 -38.30 21.80
CA ASN A 727 0.18 -38.55 22.55
C ASN A 727 -0.62 -37.26 22.78
N ASN A 728 -1.92 -37.30 22.50
CA ASN A 728 -2.82 -36.16 22.66
C ASN A 728 -2.94 -35.76 24.14
N GLY A 729 -2.87 -34.46 24.41
CA GLY A 729 -2.88 -33.89 25.76
C GLY A 729 -1.53 -33.88 26.48
N GLU A 730 -0.50 -34.60 26.00
CA GLU A 730 0.85 -34.46 26.53
C GLU A 730 1.59 -33.27 25.87
N GLN A 731 2.36 -32.55 26.69
CA GLN A 731 3.28 -31.50 26.23
C GLN A 731 4.60 -32.12 25.76
N TYR A 732 5.20 -31.53 24.73
CA TYR A 732 6.52 -31.85 24.21
C TYR A 732 7.33 -30.55 24.04
N THR A 733 8.66 -30.65 24.05
CA THR A 733 9.57 -29.52 23.85
C THR A 733 10.56 -29.85 22.73
N PHE A 734 10.50 -29.12 21.62
CA PHE A 734 11.57 -29.09 20.62
C PHE A 734 12.70 -28.17 21.10
N THR A 735 13.93 -28.53 20.77
CA THR A 735 15.15 -27.76 21.07
C THR A 735 16.13 -27.94 19.92
N LEU A 736 16.35 -26.87 19.16
CA LEU A 736 17.50 -26.72 18.26
C LEU A 736 18.64 -26.07 19.05
N LEU A 737 19.85 -26.59 18.88
CA LEU A 737 21.09 -26.09 19.43
C LEU A 737 22.02 -25.67 18.29
N ASP A 738 22.76 -24.62 18.59
CA ASP A 738 23.76 -23.96 17.75
C ASP A 738 24.97 -23.70 18.67
N ASN A 739 26.15 -24.14 18.26
CA ASN A 739 27.33 -24.11 19.13
C ASN A 739 28.03 -22.75 19.09
N TRP A 740 27.91 -21.97 18.02
CA TRP A 740 28.65 -20.74 17.78
C TRP A 740 27.81 -19.49 18.11
N GLY A 741 26.52 -19.51 17.80
CA GLY A 741 25.49 -18.56 18.21
C GLY A 741 25.10 -17.54 17.13
N ASP A 742 25.44 -17.81 15.86
CA ASP A 742 25.10 -16.98 14.71
C ASP A 742 23.75 -17.32 14.05
N SER A 743 23.09 -18.40 14.50
CA SER A 743 21.82 -18.98 14.00
C SER A 743 21.89 -19.52 12.58
N ILE A 744 21.03 -20.49 12.27
CA ILE A 744 21.03 -21.17 10.96
C ILE A 744 20.62 -20.26 9.78
N CYS A 745 20.29 -19.00 10.02
CA CYS A 745 20.02 -17.99 8.99
C CYS A 745 20.40 -16.58 9.49
N CYS A 746 20.93 -15.66 8.66
CA CYS A 746 20.94 -15.71 7.20
C CYS A 746 22.28 -15.27 6.56
N GLN A 747 23.36 -15.15 7.35
CA GLN A 747 24.67 -14.71 6.84
C GLN A 747 25.43 -15.83 6.10
N HIS A 748 25.19 -17.09 6.50
CA HIS A 748 25.93 -18.27 6.00
C HIS A 748 25.04 -19.37 5.40
N GLY A 749 23.72 -19.19 5.40
CA GLY A 749 22.77 -20.12 4.80
C GLY A 749 21.36 -19.53 4.68
N LYS A 750 20.44 -20.33 4.14
CA LYS A 750 18.99 -20.03 4.14
C LYS A 750 18.26 -21.00 5.07
N GLY A 751 18.79 -21.18 6.28
CA GLY A 751 18.28 -22.16 7.21
C GLY A 751 16.93 -21.78 7.79
N TYR A 752 16.16 -22.79 8.18
CA TYR A 752 14.91 -22.67 8.88
C TYR A 752 14.60 -23.96 9.63
N VAL A 753 13.67 -23.89 10.57
CA VAL A 753 13.02 -25.04 11.18
C VAL A 753 11.51 -24.80 11.24
N ARG A 754 10.72 -25.85 10.98
CA ARG A 754 9.25 -25.85 11.02
C ARG A 754 8.76 -27.10 11.72
N GLY A 755 7.84 -26.94 12.67
CA GLY A 755 7.19 -28.04 13.38
C GLY A 755 5.67 -28.02 13.17
N LYS A 756 5.10 -29.14 12.72
CA LYS A 756 3.68 -29.29 12.41
C LYS A 756 3.04 -30.38 13.28
N LEU A 757 1.77 -30.21 13.61
CA LEU A 757 0.92 -31.23 14.23
C LEU A 757 -0.31 -31.47 13.35
N GLY A 758 -0.48 -32.71 12.87
CA GLY A 758 -1.57 -33.09 11.97
C GLY A 758 -1.60 -32.27 10.68
N GLY A 759 -0.43 -31.98 10.10
CA GLY A 759 -0.28 -31.12 8.92
C GLY A 759 -0.38 -29.60 9.17
N LYS A 760 -0.90 -29.14 10.32
CA LYS A 760 -0.94 -27.72 10.68
C LYS A 760 0.39 -27.28 11.29
N GLU A 761 0.97 -26.19 10.81
CA GLU A 761 2.16 -25.60 11.44
C GLU A 761 1.86 -25.08 12.85
N THR A 762 2.79 -25.36 13.76
CA THR A 762 2.71 -25.04 15.19
C THR A 762 3.87 -24.17 15.66
N PHE A 763 4.99 -24.20 14.92
CA PHE A 763 6.08 -23.25 15.05
C PHE A 763 6.95 -23.22 13.80
N SER A 764 7.61 -22.08 13.62
CA SER A 764 8.69 -21.88 12.66
C SER A 764 9.76 -20.95 13.26
N GLY A 765 10.98 -21.01 12.72
CA GLY A 765 12.13 -20.23 13.18
C GLY A 765 13.38 -20.55 12.37
N GLY A 766 14.55 -20.10 12.83
CA GLY A 766 15.85 -20.41 12.22
C GLY A 766 16.80 -19.22 12.12
N GLU A 767 16.28 -18.00 12.20
CA GLU A 767 17.06 -16.77 12.23
C GLU A 767 17.11 -16.15 13.64
N GLY A 768 18.21 -15.48 13.96
CA GLY A 768 18.32 -14.52 15.06
C GLY A 768 18.25 -15.09 16.48
N PHE A 769 18.27 -16.40 16.69
CA PHE A 769 18.43 -17.02 18.00
C PHE A 769 19.92 -17.12 18.39
N GLY A 770 20.22 -17.24 19.69
CA GLY A 770 21.57 -17.50 20.19
C GLY A 770 21.93 -18.99 20.08
N LYS A 771 22.58 -19.55 21.11
CA LYS A 771 23.00 -20.97 21.11
C LYS A 771 21.86 -22.01 21.22
N SER A 772 20.60 -21.58 21.36
CA SER A 772 19.46 -22.49 21.35
C SER A 772 18.14 -21.82 20.96
N PHE A 773 17.33 -22.50 20.15
CA PHE A 773 15.93 -22.19 19.88
C PHE A 773 15.07 -23.30 20.49
N GLN A 774 14.13 -22.95 21.39
CA GLN A 774 13.29 -23.91 22.10
C GLN A 774 11.81 -23.59 21.93
N GLN A 775 11.00 -24.60 21.67
CA GLN A 775 9.56 -24.45 21.51
C GLN A 775 8.78 -25.58 22.19
N LYS A 776 7.75 -25.22 22.95
CA LYS A 776 6.80 -26.17 23.55
C LYS A 776 5.55 -26.33 22.69
N PHE A 777 5.02 -27.54 22.60
CA PHE A 777 3.77 -27.84 21.90
C PHE A 777 2.97 -28.92 22.63
N ILE A 778 1.66 -28.99 22.38
CA ILE A 778 0.74 -29.99 22.95
C ILE A 778 -0.04 -30.62 21.80
N ALA A 779 -0.14 -31.95 21.78
CA ALA A 779 -0.83 -32.67 20.72
C ALA A 779 -2.36 -32.77 20.93
N GLY A 780 -3.11 -32.89 19.84
CA GLY A 780 -4.51 -33.35 19.87
C GLY A 780 -5.62 -32.32 20.05
N SER A 781 -5.37 -31.01 19.91
CA SER A 781 -6.39 -29.95 20.03
C SER A 781 -7.30 -29.81 18.79
N ASN A 782 -7.88 -30.91 18.31
CA ASN A 782 -8.88 -30.94 17.23
C ASN A 782 -10.03 -31.89 17.58
N THR A 783 -11.23 -31.34 17.83
CA THR A 783 -12.48 -32.12 17.91
C THR A 783 -13.06 -32.32 16.51
N THR A 784 -13.58 -33.53 16.25
CA THR A 784 -14.16 -33.90 14.94
C THR A 784 -15.64 -33.49 14.83
N PRO A 785 -16.17 -33.19 13.62
CA PRO A 785 -17.57 -32.77 13.46
C PRO A 785 -18.56 -33.93 13.64
N GLY A 786 -19.78 -33.69 14.15
CA GLY A 786 -20.82 -34.72 14.08
C GLY A 786 -22.17 -34.47 14.79
N ALA A 787 -22.22 -33.72 15.90
CA ALA A 787 -23.48 -33.45 16.61
C ALA A 787 -23.47 -32.07 17.28
N ASN A 788 -24.59 -31.35 17.15
CA ASN A 788 -24.71 -29.93 17.51
C ASN A 788 -25.37 -29.76 18.90
N PRO A 789 -24.80 -28.94 19.78
CA PRO A 789 -25.59 -27.90 20.45
C PRO A 789 -25.33 -26.54 19.78
N THR A 790 -26.40 -25.88 19.39
CA THR A 790 -26.42 -24.82 18.36
C THR A 790 -25.71 -23.51 18.73
N SER A 791 -24.87 -23.05 17.80
CA SER A 791 -24.59 -21.64 17.45
C SER A 791 -23.82 -20.79 18.47
N GLY A 792 -22.84 -19.98 18.06
CA GLY A 792 -22.40 -19.74 16.67
C GLY A 792 -21.32 -18.67 16.56
N SER A 793 -21.45 -17.81 15.54
CA SER A 793 -20.59 -16.65 15.28
C SER A 793 -20.53 -15.66 16.46
N ASN A 794 -19.43 -14.91 16.52
CA ASN A 794 -18.99 -13.95 17.55
C ASN A 794 -18.18 -14.57 18.69
N GLY A 795 -17.11 -13.88 19.09
CA GLY A 795 -16.18 -14.34 20.12
C GLY A 795 -16.80 -14.29 21.51
N ASN A 796 -17.03 -15.47 22.11
CA ASN A 796 -17.43 -15.59 23.51
C ASN A 796 -16.81 -16.84 24.14
N CYS A 797 -16.36 -16.68 25.38
CA CYS A 797 -15.83 -17.78 26.19
C CYS A 797 -16.98 -18.53 26.90
N PRO A 798 -16.71 -19.71 27.51
CA PRO A 798 -17.70 -20.42 28.32
C PRO A 798 -18.27 -19.54 29.44
N SER A 799 -19.53 -19.80 29.83
CA SER A 799 -20.22 -18.99 30.85
C SER A 799 -19.39 -18.86 32.13
N GLY A 800 -19.28 -17.63 32.65
CA GLY A 800 -18.38 -17.28 33.75
C GLY A 800 -16.96 -16.86 33.32
N LYS A 801 -16.59 -16.95 32.04
CA LYS A 801 -15.30 -16.47 31.50
C LYS A 801 -15.48 -15.38 30.44
N LYS A 802 -14.44 -14.55 30.23
CA LYS A 802 -14.33 -13.58 29.13
C LYS A 802 -13.07 -13.81 28.31
N GLN A 803 -13.12 -13.43 27.03
CA GLN A 803 -12.02 -13.60 26.09
C GLN A 803 -11.00 -12.46 26.24
N LEU A 804 -9.72 -12.78 26.49
CA LEU A 804 -8.60 -11.86 26.26
C LEU A 804 -7.92 -12.25 24.95
N VAL A 805 -7.74 -11.28 24.05
CA VAL A 805 -6.77 -11.37 22.96
C VAL A 805 -5.56 -10.52 23.35
N LEU A 806 -4.37 -11.09 23.32
CA LEU A 806 -3.10 -10.41 23.60
C LEU A 806 -2.26 -10.43 22.32
N GLU A 807 -2.17 -9.30 21.65
CA GLU A 807 -1.36 -9.07 20.46
C GLU A 807 0.00 -8.50 20.88
N LEU A 808 1.08 -9.00 20.26
CA LEU A 808 2.46 -8.66 20.57
C LEU A 808 3.24 -8.54 19.25
N LEU A 809 4.15 -7.57 19.20
CA LEU A 809 5.23 -7.46 18.24
C LEU A 809 6.45 -7.06 19.04
N PHE A 810 7.57 -7.74 18.90
CA PHE A 810 8.79 -7.41 19.65
C PHE A 810 9.75 -6.59 18.78
N ASP A 811 10.96 -6.31 19.26
CA ASP A 811 11.97 -5.51 18.56
C ASP A 811 13.16 -6.35 18.08
N TYR A 812 14.23 -5.71 17.58
CA TYR A 812 15.45 -6.40 17.15
C TYR A 812 16.23 -7.09 18.29
N TRP A 813 15.94 -6.81 19.55
CA TRP A 813 16.63 -7.36 20.74
C TRP A 813 15.87 -8.46 21.48
N ALA A 814 14.60 -8.63 21.15
CA ALA A 814 13.68 -9.66 21.64
C ALA A 814 14.23 -11.06 22.02
N PRO A 815 15.18 -11.69 21.29
CA PRO A 815 15.62 -13.05 21.59
C PRO A 815 16.28 -13.21 22.96
N ASP A 816 17.06 -12.21 23.35
CA ASP A 816 17.76 -12.16 24.64
C ASP A 816 17.04 -11.27 25.65
N ASP A 817 16.19 -10.36 25.18
CA ASP A 817 15.66 -9.25 25.98
C ASP A 817 14.22 -9.43 26.47
N ASN A 818 13.31 -9.84 25.60
CA ASN A 818 11.87 -9.75 25.88
C ASN A 818 11.27 -11.06 26.40
N SER A 819 10.44 -10.94 27.43
CA SER A 819 9.58 -12.02 27.93
C SER A 819 8.33 -11.45 28.59
N TRP A 820 7.23 -12.19 28.65
CA TRP A 820 6.04 -11.74 29.34
C TRP A 820 5.33 -12.85 30.10
N THR A 821 4.53 -12.44 31.09
CA THR A 821 3.65 -13.31 31.88
C THR A 821 2.27 -12.67 32.03
N LEU A 822 1.25 -13.52 32.12
CA LEU A 822 -0.08 -13.16 32.57
C LEU A 822 -0.37 -13.95 33.84
N THR A 823 -0.77 -13.28 34.91
CA THR A 823 -0.96 -13.88 36.24
C THR A 823 -2.33 -13.55 36.83
N THR A 824 -2.81 -14.36 37.78
CA THR A 824 -3.93 -14.03 38.68
C THR A 824 -3.58 -14.44 40.10
N GLY A 825 -3.52 -13.47 41.01
CA GLY A 825 -2.87 -13.64 42.31
C GLY A 825 -1.41 -14.10 42.12
N THR A 826 -1.05 -15.22 42.72
CA THR A 826 0.29 -15.86 42.58
C THR A 826 0.37 -16.90 41.46
N THR A 827 -0.71 -17.11 40.68
CA THR A 827 -0.78 -18.17 39.66
C THR A 827 -0.53 -17.60 38.26
N THR A 828 0.47 -18.13 37.54
CA THR A 828 0.65 -17.84 36.11
C THR A 828 -0.43 -18.53 35.28
N VAL A 829 -1.00 -17.79 34.32
CA VAL A 829 -2.14 -18.15 33.48
C VAL A 829 -1.69 -18.41 32.05
N ASP A 830 -0.75 -17.61 31.54
CA ASP A 830 0.01 -17.82 30.30
C ASP A 830 1.34 -17.05 30.39
N SER A 831 2.34 -17.39 29.55
CA SER A 831 3.62 -16.68 29.47
C SER A 831 4.41 -17.05 28.21
N GLY A 832 5.36 -16.20 27.80
CA GLY A 832 6.27 -16.48 26.69
C GLY A 832 7.59 -15.70 26.76
N SER A 833 8.62 -16.20 26.06
CA SER A 833 9.99 -15.65 26.07
C SER A 833 10.78 -16.16 24.86
N ASN A 834 11.96 -15.59 24.61
CA ASN A 834 12.90 -16.00 23.55
C ASN A 834 12.33 -15.78 22.13
N TYR A 835 11.72 -14.61 21.92
CA TYR A 835 11.09 -14.24 20.65
C TYR A 835 12.13 -13.87 19.59
N ALA A 836 11.93 -14.28 18.33
CA ALA A 836 12.83 -13.86 17.26
C ALA A 836 12.82 -12.33 17.05
N ARG A 837 13.87 -11.79 16.42
CA ARG A 837 14.02 -10.35 16.18
C ARG A 837 12.83 -9.80 15.38
N ASN A 838 12.12 -8.82 15.93
CA ASN A 838 10.89 -8.23 15.40
C ASN A 838 9.73 -9.24 15.20
N ALA A 839 9.70 -10.34 15.96
CA ALA A 839 8.63 -11.34 15.85
C ALA A 839 7.28 -10.82 16.35
N ALA A 840 6.20 -11.25 15.71
CA ALA A 840 4.84 -11.09 16.21
C ALA A 840 4.37 -12.34 16.96
N ASP A 841 3.54 -12.16 17.98
CA ASP A 841 2.82 -13.22 18.70
C ASP A 841 1.37 -12.77 18.95
N THR A 842 0.42 -13.71 19.05
CA THR A 842 -0.97 -13.38 19.38
C THR A 842 -1.62 -14.53 20.14
N ARG A 843 -1.97 -14.27 21.40
CA ARG A 843 -2.64 -15.23 22.30
C ARG A 843 -4.13 -14.93 22.39
N THR A 844 -4.94 -15.97 22.56
CA THR A 844 -6.38 -15.85 22.83
C THR A 844 -6.74 -16.77 23.98
N LEU A 845 -7.21 -16.19 25.08
CA LEU A 845 -7.36 -16.83 26.39
C LEU A 845 -8.77 -16.61 26.95
N CYS A 846 -9.28 -17.56 27.74
CA CYS A 846 -10.58 -17.45 28.41
C CYS A 846 -10.42 -17.33 29.94
N LEU A 847 -10.41 -16.09 30.41
CA LEU A 847 -10.14 -15.69 31.80
C LEU A 847 -11.43 -15.73 32.65
N ASP A 848 -11.33 -16.11 33.92
CA ASP A 848 -12.48 -16.19 34.83
C ASP A 848 -12.98 -14.81 35.25
N SER A 849 -14.30 -14.62 35.21
CA SER A 849 -14.95 -13.38 35.65
C SER A 849 -14.90 -13.24 37.17
N GLY A 850 -14.81 -12.01 37.65
CA GLY A 850 -14.67 -11.65 39.05
C GLY A 850 -13.22 -11.59 39.54
N LYS A 851 -12.25 -12.13 38.79
CA LYS A 851 -10.83 -12.15 39.16
C LYS A 851 -10.04 -10.97 38.57
N THR A 852 -8.98 -10.58 39.29
CA THR A 852 -7.97 -9.63 38.79
C THR A 852 -6.83 -10.38 38.14
N TYR A 853 -6.32 -9.86 37.03
CA TYR A 853 -5.20 -10.37 36.28
C TYR A 853 -4.13 -9.28 36.10
N THR A 854 -2.86 -9.67 36.09
CA THR A 854 -1.74 -8.78 35.80
C THR A 854 -0.93 -9.35 34.64
N PHE A 855 -0.88 -8.61 33.55
CA PHE A 855 0.09 -8.77 32.47
C PHE A 855 1.38 -8.02 32.83
N SER A 856 2.52 -8.67 32.63
CA SER A 856 3.87 -8.14 32.81
C SER A 856 4.69 -8.51 31.58
N LEU A 857 5.03 -7.54 30.74
CA LEU A 857 6.08 -7.64 29.73
C LEU A 857 7.38 -7.11 30.34
N LEU A 858 8.38 -7.98 30.47
CA LEU A 858 9.73 -7.61 30.83
C LEU A 858 10.57 -7.33 29.58
N ASP A 859 11.38 -6.29 29.73
CA ASP A 859 12.52 -5.91 28.91
C ASP A 859 13.74 -5.99 29.85
N LYS A 860 14.84 -6.59 29.39
CA LYS A 860 16.01 -6.89 30.22
C LYS A 860 17.05 -5.78 30.15
N TRP A 861 17.06 -4.94 29.13
CA TRP A 861 18.06 -3.90 28.84
C TRP A 861 17.56 -2.48 29.12
N GLY A 862 16.29 -2.19 28.91
CA GLY A 862 15.53 -1.03 29.38
C GLY A 862 15.27 0.02 28.30
N ASP A 863 15.54 -0.29 27.04
CA ASP A 863 15.30 0.54 25.86
C ASP A 863 13.87 0.42 25.29
N SER A 864 13.07 -0.53 25.80
CA SER A 864 11.71 -0.88 25.40
C SER A 864 11.56 -1.35 23.96
N ILE A 865 10.50 -2.13 23.68
CA ILE A 865 10.32 -2.84 22.40
C ILE A 865 10.03 -1.92 21.18
N CYS A 866 10.07 -0.61 21.35
CA CYS A 866 9.96 0.38 20.27
C CYS A 866 10.57 1.72 20.72
N CYS A 867 11.13 2.56 19.84
CA CYS A 867 11.30 2.36 18.40
C CYS A 867 12.73 2.62 17.87
N SER A 868 13.73 2.74 18.75
CA SER A 868 15.14 2.85 18.33
C SER A 868 15.68 1.58 17.66
N HIS A 869 15.09 0.41 17.99
CA HIS A 869 15.56 -0.90 17.54
C HIS A 869 14.44 -1.80 16.97
N GLY A 870 13.23 -1.28 16.72
CA GLY A 870 12.14 -2.07 16.15
C GLY A 870 10.86 -1.28 16.00
N LYS A 871 9.73 -1.98 15.82
CA LYS A 871 8.37 -1.40 15.81
C LYS A 871 7.44 -2.13 16.79
N GLY A 872 8.01 -2.70 17.85
CA GLY A 872 7.29 -3.56 18.76
C GLY A 872 6.21 -2.85 19.58
N PHE A 873 5.18 -3.62 19.92
CA PHE A 873 4.09 -3.21 20.79
C PHE A 873 3.53 -4.41 21.55
N TYR A 874 2.80 -4.14 22.62
CA TYR A 874 1.93 -5.09 23.30
C TYR A 874 0.52 -4.49 23.38
N LYS A 875 -0.51 -5.32 23.28
CA LYS A 875 -1.91 -4.88 23.25
C LYS A 875 -2.83 -5.97 23.80
N GLY A 876 -3.56 -5.68 24.86
CA GLY A 876 -4.56 -6.55 25.46
C GLY A 876 -5.98 -6.09 25.16
N THR A 877 -6.82 -7.00 24.68
CA THR A 877 -8.22 -6.76 24.27
C THR A 877 -9.15 -7.74 24.97
N LEU A 878 -9.93 -7.28 25.95
CA LEU A 878 -10.84 -8.10 26.75
C LEU A 878 -12.29 -7.93 26.27
N ALA A 879 -12.94 -9.03 25.90
CA ALA A 879 -14.31 -9.07 25.36
C ALA A 879 -14.54 -8.08 24.21
N GLY A 880 -13.53 -7.87 23.37
CA GLY A 880 -13.56 -6.93 22.24
C GLY A 880 -13.16 -5.48 22.55
N LYS A 881 -13.03 -5.08 23.83
CA LYS A 881 -12.51 -3.74 24.20
C LYS A 881 -11.02 -3.82 24.54
N GLN A 882 -10.20 -2.93 23.97
CA GLN A 882 -8.80 -2.77 24.38
C GLN A 882 -8.74 -2.32 25.85
N ILE A 883 -7.93 -3.01 26.65
CA ILE A 883 -7.75 -2.78 28.10
C ILE A 883 -6.33 -2.34 28.48
N PHE A 884 -5.35 -2.56 27.60
CA PHE A 884 -4.01 -1.98 27.71
C PHE A 884 -3.29 -2.03 26.36
N SER A 885 -2.35 -1.10 26.15
CA SER A 885 -1.38 -1.18 25.06
C SER A 885 -0.13 -0.35 25.37
N GLY A 886 0.99 -0.66 24.72
CA GLY A 886 2.20 0.14 24.77
C GLY A 886 3.28 -0.47 23.87
N GLY A 887 4.51 0.03 23.95
CA GLY A 887 5.65 -0.45 23.16
C GLY A 887 6.92 0.34 23.44
N GLU A 888 6.78 1.65 23.59
CA GLU A 888 7.86 2.56 23.99
C GLU A 888 7.84 2.86 25.50
N GLY A 889 8.99 3.31 26.02
CA GLY A 889 9.11 4.18 27.19
C GLY A 889 8.84 3.56 28.57
N PHE A 890 8.48 2.28 28.64
CA PHE A 890 8.22 1.57 29.90
C PHE A 890 9.49 1.09 30.63
N GLY A 891 10.66 1.19 29.99
CA GLY A 891 11.90 0.65 30.52
C GLY A 891 11.80 -0.86 30.72
N LYS A 892 12.33 -1.38 31.83
CA LYS A 892 12.47 -2.84 32.03
C LYS A 892 11.17 -3.61 32.29
N GLU A 893 10.04 -2.96 32.55
CA GLU A 893 8.78 -3.69 32.72
C GLU A 893 7.53 -2.86 32.41
N ALA A 894 6.76 -3.32 31.42
CA ALA A 894 5.39 -2.89 31.17
C ALA A 894 4.41 -3.77 31.97
N LYS A 895 3.78 -3.19 33.00
CA LYS A 895 2.74 -3.83 33.81
C LYS A 895 1.35 -3.28 33.49
N ALA A 896 0.39 -4.17 33.23
CA ALA A 896 -1.02 -3.84 33.09
C ALA A 896 -1.87 -4.76 34.00
N THR A 897 -2.58 -4.18 34.96
CA THR A 897 -3.47 -4.92 35.89
C THR A 897 -4.91 -4.56 35.63
N PHE A 898 -5.76 -5.57 35.41
CA PHE A 898 -7.14 -5.41 34.98
C PHE A 898 -8.05 -6.44 35.66
N LYS A 899 -9.34 -6.10 35.79
CA LYS A 899 -10.36 -7.02 36.33
C LYS A 899 -11.21 -7.58 35.20
N VAL A 900 -11.46 -8.89 35.25
CA VAL A 900 -12.34 -9.63 34.33
C VAL A 900 -13.71 -9.79 34.95
#